data_AF-A0AAU9VV26-F1
#
_entry.id   AF-A0AAU9VV26-F1
#
_cell.length_a   1.000
_cell.length_b   1.000
_cell.length_c   1.000
_cell.angle_alpha   90.00
_cell.angle_beta   90.00
_cell.angle_gamma   90.00
#
_symmetry.space_group_name_H-M   'P 1'
#
loop_
_entity.id
_entity.type
_entity.pdbx_description
1 polymer ?
#
loop_
_entity_poly.entity_id
_entity_poly.type
_entity_poly.pdbx_seq_one_letter_code
_entity_poly.pdbx_strand_id
1 'polypeptide(L)'
;MIDPDSEGELLPYKVMCDMTDKNGVGVTVISHDSEIRTQVKGCEDAGCYSRNINYTGASLFQLKSLTAVSLHCEQFVKYECYHSRMSWYAWWVSRDSMKMTYWGNAKPRGNGLTCTCGVNKTCTKARYQCNCDANDLQWREDSGFLSDKTDLPVKQLRFGDTRQNYERGYHTLGKLKKYKCELNNATAEENQLIFLKERDSYYLAIENPCSSSPCLNNGTCQVGFASKGFRCVCVPGYAGANCNVLSKSCSDLKRLDPKAKSGISLIDPDGDGALPPYHVTCDMSDKEGVGVTVIGHDSEDRTLVDGCEPVGCYSRDVNYTRVTFPQLASLSRVSLFCEQFIKYECRGSLFQSENDRKYAWWVSRDSMDMNYWGGAAPDSDKCACGINGTCAKRGGRCNCDKNDHKWREDSGLLNEKTHLPVKQLRFGDTGANSEQGYHTLGKFKCDECRIIMFEELKPQRVIKGHVIRSEEVVNEGFCRTMCYMEPNCVSINVKPLQGGKYKCELNNATADESQLVFLEPETFNAYYLAVEVSKLFIYMFSFRGPCSKSCVMSLKLSFSYYLFRFQQNPCSSSPCLNRGTCQVGFTSKGFRCLCVPGYAGANCSVPPKSCSHLKKLHREAKSEPYMIDPDSEGELLPYKVMCDMTDKNGVGVTVISHDSEIRTLVKGCENAGCYSRNINYTGASLFQLKSLTAVSLHCEQFVKYECYHSRMWWYAWWVSRDSMKMTYWGNATPRGNGLTCTCGVNKTCTKAWYHCNCDANDLQWREDSGFLSDKTDLPVKQLRFGDTGQNNEHGYHTLGKLKCYGTA
;
A
#
# COMPACT_ATOMS: atom_id res chain seq x y z
N MET A 1 24.82 3.16 44.63
CA MET A 1 25.74 2.55 43.65
C MET A 1 25.27 2.97 42.28
N ILE A 2 26.16 3.40 41.39
CA ILE A 2 25.81 3.73 40.00
C ILE A 2 26.64 2.89 39.05
N ASP A 3 26.04 2.51 37.93
CA ASP A 3 26.69 1.85 36.81
C ASP A 3 26.35 2.62 35.51
N PRO A 4 27.26 3.49 35.04
CA PRO A 4 27.06 4.26 33.83
C PRO A 4 27.33 3.46 32.54
N ASP A 5 27.76 2.20 32.63
CA ASP A 5 28.17 1.35 31.50
C ASP A 5 27.50 -0.03 31.60
N SER A 6 26.17 -0.06 31.48
CA SER A 6 25.33 -1.24 31.78
C SER A 6 25.60 -2.48 30.92
N GLU A 7 26.42 -2.38 29.87
CA GLU A 7 26.84 -3.48 29.00
C GLU A 7 28.38 -3.66 28.95
N GLY A 8 29.15 -2.90 29.74
CA GLY A 8 30.62 -2.91 29.73
C GLY A 8 31.26 -3.64 30.92
N GLU A 9 32.60 -3.66 30.94
CA GLU A 9 33.41 -4.36 31.97
C GLU A 9 33.58 -3.57 33.28
N LEU A 10 32.92 -2.42 33.44
CA LEU A 10 33.13 -1.54 34.60
C LEU A 10 32.31 -1.97 35.81
N LEU A 11 32.98 -2.14 36.95
CA LEU A 11 32.30 -2.41 38.22
C LEU A 11 31.51 -1.18 38.71
N PRO A 12 30.29 -1.36 39.24
CA PRO A 12 29.51 -0.30 39.87
C PRO A 12 30.27 0.33 41.05
N TYR A 13 30.05 1.62 41.30
CA TYR A 13 30.76 2.35 42.36
C TYR A 13 29.86 3.28 43.19
N LYS A 14 30.36 3.66 44.38
CA LYS A 14 29.62 4.49 45.34
C LYS A 14 29.79 5.96 44.99
N VAL A 15 28.68 6.67 44.96
CA VAL A 15 28.63 8.12 44.77
C VAL A 15 27.66 8.72 45.79
N MET A 16 27.86 9.99 46.10
CA MET A 16 26.90 10.75 46.89
C MET A 16 25.84 11.32 45.94
N CYS A 17 24.59 10.97 46.18
CA CYS A 17 23.45 11.61 45.52
C CYS A 17 22.91 12.67 46.48
N ASP A 18 23.14 13.94 46.17
CA ASP A 18 22.50 15.02 46.90
C ASP A 18 21.05 15.15 46.39
N MET A 19 20.12 14.83 47.28
CA MET A 19 18.67 14.87 47.05
C MET A 19 18.01 15.98 47.88
N THR A 20 18.80 16.82 48.58
CA THR A 20 18.30 17.78 49.58
C THR A 20 17.79 19.10 48.98
N ASP A 21 17.95 19.27 47.65
CA ASP A 21 17.34 20.37 46.92
C ASP A 21 15.85 20.08 46.67
N LYS A 22 14.98 21.04 46.98
CA LYS A 22 13.59 20.83 47.41
C LYS A 22 12.60 20.21 46.40
N ASN A 23 13.06 19.77 45.22
CA ASN A 23 12.20 19.27 44.14
C ASN A 23 12.55 17.84 43.65
N GLY A 24 13.27 17.03 44.43
CA GLY A 24 13.47 15.60 44.11
C GLY A 24 14.44 15.32 42.95
N VAL A 25 15.27 16.30 42.60
CA VAL A 25 16.32 16.21 41.60
C VAL A 25 17.59 15.67 42.27
N GLY A 26 18.02 14.46 41.88
CA GLY A 26 19.26 13.88 42.38
C GLY A 26 20.50 14.39 41.65
N VAL A 27 21.37 15.10 42.36
CA VAL A 27 22.69 15.53 41.88
C VAL A 27 23.71 14.48 42.28
N THR A 28 24.39 13.88 41.30
CA THR A 28 25.57 13.07 41.60
C THR A 28 26.74 13.99 41.93
N VAL A 29 27.21 13.91 43.16
CA VAL A 29 28.34 14.70 43.68
C VAL A 29 29.51 13.76 43.89
N ILE A 30 30.62 14.04 43.20
CA ILE A 30 31.87 13.30 43.39
C ILE A 30 32.82 14.17 44.20
N SER A 31 33.13 13.69 45.41
CA SER A 31 34.09 14.32 46.30
C SER A 31 35.53 13.95 45.95
N HIS A 32 36.49 14.79 46.33
CA HIS A 32 37.92 14.56 46.12
C HIS A 32 38.77 15.20 47.22
N ASP A 33 40.06 14.88 47.23
CA ASP A 33 41.02 15.28 48.27
C ASP A 33 41.55 16.72 48.18
N SER A 34 40.88 17.61 47.43
CA SER A 34 41.36 18.98 47.16
C SER A 34 40.26 20.05 47.29
N GLU A 35 39.22 19.73 48.05
CA GLU A 35 38.07 20.60 48.30
C GLU A 35 38.36 21.75 49.29
N ILE A 36 39.47 21.64 50.02
CA ILE A 36 39.90 22.59 51.04
C ILE A 36 40.94 23.54 50.43
N ARG A 37 40.88 24.81 50.84
CA ARG A 37 41.86 25.84 50.50
C ARG A 37 43.27 25.38 50.87
N THR A 38 44.07 25.08 49.85
CA THR A 38 45.40 24.48 49.99
C THR A 38 46.47 25.45 49.55
N GLN A 39 47.52 25.60 50.37
CA GLN A 39 48.60 26.53 50.09
C GLN A 39 49.55 26.00 49.01
N VAL A 40 49.94 26.87 48.09
CA VAL A 40 51.03 26.70 47.13
C VAL A 40 52.28 27.34 47.73
N LYS A 41 53.36 26.57 47.91
CA LYS A 41 54.60 27.00 48.57
C LYS A 41 55.82 26.41 47.87
N GLY A 42 56.88 27.21 47.79
CA GLY A 42 58.23 26.73 47.47
C GLY A 42 58.45 26.40 46.00
N CYS A 43 57.69 27.01 45.10
CA CYS A 43 57.78 26.73 43.67
C CYS A 43 57.99 28.01 42.85
N GLU A 44 59.16 28.13 42.22
CA GLU A 44 59.50 29.24 41.31
C GLU A 44 59.11 28.90 39.87
N ASP A 45 59.63 27.78 39.35
CA ASP A 45 59.44 27.37 37.96
C ASP A 45 57.97 27.12 37.62
N ALA A 46 57.59 27.39 36.38
CA ALA A 46 56.24 27.17 35.88
C ALA A 46 55.75 25.73 36.14
N GLY A 47 54.69 25.59 36.94
CA GLY A 47 54.06 24.31 37.26
C GLY A 47 54.89 23.35 38.12
N CYS A 48 55.95 23.80 38.79
CA CYS A 48 56.73 22.92 39.67
C CYS A 48 55.93 22.43 40.89
N TYR A 49 54.94 23.19 41.34
CA TYR A 49 53.96 22.72 42.31
C TYR A 49 52.91 21.91 41.55
N SER A 50 52.65 20.69 42.03
CA SER A 50 51.68 19.81 41.41
C SER A 50 50.77 19.18 42.46
N ARG A 51 49.47 19.18 42.18
CA ARG A 51 48.46 18.52 43.00
C ARG A 51 47.65 17.57 42.12
N ASN A 52 47.87 16.28 42.28
CA ASN A 52 47.00 15.25 41.69
C ASN A 52 45.69 15.23 42.46
N ILE A 53 44.58 15.09 41.75
CA ILE A 53 43.24 15.05 42.35
C ILE A 53 42.79 13.60 42.45
N ASN A 54 42.58 13.13 43.68
CA ASN A 54 42.06 11.79 43.93
C ASN A 54 40.56 11.86 44.25
N TYR A 55 39.75 11.37 43.33
CA TYR A 55 38.30 11.30 43.48
C TYR A 55 37.92 10.13 44.40
N THR A 56 37.08 10.41 45.38
CA THR A 56 36.70 9.45 46.42
C THR A 56 35.69 8.46 45.84
N GLY A 57 36.03 7.17 45.89
CA GLY A 57 35.12 6.09 45.51
C GLY A 57 34.88 5.90 44.01
N ALA A 58 35.64 6.55 43.14
CA ALA A 58 35.54 6.41 41.67
C ALA A 58 36.90 6.57 40.98
N SER A 59 37.22 5.69 40.03
CA SER A 59 38.41 5.83 39.18
C SER A 59 38.20 6.87 38.09
N LEU A 60 39.28 7.43 37.54
CA LEU A 60 39.19 8.39 36.43
C LEU A 60 38.51 7.77 35.18
N PHE A 61 38.65 6.46 34.99
CA PHE A 61 37.99 5.72 33.92
C PHE A 61 36.46 5.63 34.15
N GLN A 62 36.05 5.30 35.37
CA GLN A 62 34.63 5.31 35.77
C GLN A 62 34.00 6.70 35.64
N LEU A 63 34.75 7.76 35.97
CA LEU A 63 34.30 9.15 35.83
C LEU A 63 34.23 9.60 34.36
N LYS A 64 35.05 9.04 33.47
CA LYS A 64 34.96 9.27 32.02
C LYS A 64 33.67 8.69 31.45
N SER A 65 33.31 7.46 31.84
CA SER A 65 32.01 6.88 31.47
C SER A 65 30.85 7.70 32.05
N LEU A 66 30.95 8.14 33.31
CA LEU A 66 29.94 8.98 33.94
C LEU A 66 29.72 10.31 33.22
N THR A 67 30.79 11.01 32.88
CA THR A 67 30.73 12.30 32.17
C THR A 67 30.24 12.14 30.73
N ALA A 68 30.51 11.01 30.07
CA ALA A 68 29.98 10.69 28.74
C ALA A 68 28.44 10.57 28.74
N VAL A 69 27.88 9.88 29.73
CA VAL A 69 26.42 9.72 29.89
C VAL A 69 25.74 10.91 30.60
N SER A 70 26.50 11.93 30.96
CA SER A 70 25.98 13.13 31.63
C SER A 70 25.65 14.25 30.64
N LEU A 71 24.49 14.87 30.84
CA LEU A 71 24.03 16.02 30.05
C LEU A 71 24.88 17.28 30.35
N HIS A 72 25.06 17.58 31.64
CA HIS A 72 25.89 18.70 32.10
C HIS A 72 26.84 18.25 33.22
N CYS A 73 28.08 18.74 33.18
CA CYS A 73 29.06 18.54 34.25
C CYS A 73 29.63 19.90 34.60
N GLU A 74 29.82 20.18 35.88
CA GLU A 74 30.54 21.37 36.32
C GLU A 74 31.54 21.04 37.41
N GLN A 75 32.64 21.78 37.43
CA GLN A 75 33.60 21.73 38.51
C GLN A 75 34.14 23.14 38.74
N PHE A 76 34.06 23.62 39.98
CA PHE A 76 34.55 24.95 40.34
C PHE A 76 36.06 24.92 40.54
N VAL A 77 36.78 25.93 40.02
CA VAL A 77 38.21 26.08 40.27
C VAL A 77 38.50 27.51 40.70
N LYS A 78 39.35 27.66 41.72
CA LYS A 78 39.73 28.96 42.30
C LYS A 78 41.21 28.99 42.62
N TYR A 79 41.85 30.11 42.28
CA TYR A 79 43.21 30.44 42.69
C TYR A 79 43.22 31.84 43.31
N GLU A 80 43.75 31.93 44.53
CA GLU A 80 44.02 33.17 45.24
C GLU A 80 45.53 33.40 45.24
N CYS A 81 45.95 34.61 44.92
CA CYS A 81 47.36 34.95 44.80
C CYS A 81 47.67 36.26 45.50
N TYR A 82 48.89 36.36 46.01
CA TYR A 82 49.47 37.55 46.62
C TYR A 82 50.90 37.65 46.12
N HIS A 83 51.17 38.65 45.28
CA HIS A 83 52.44 38.80 44.58
C HIS A 83 52.87 37.51 43.85
N SER A 84 51.96 36.88 43.11
CA SER A 84 52.21 35.67 42.32
C SER A 84 51.44 35.75 41.00
N ARG A 85 52.14 35.59 39.89
CA ARG A 85 51.62 35.66 38.52
C ARG A 85 51.07 34.31 38.08
N MET A 86 49.92 34.33 37.41
CA MET A 86 49.21 33.11 37.02
C MET A 86 49.51 32.71 35.58
N SER A 87 49.49 33.68 34.66
CA SER A 87 49.85 33.47 33.26
C SER A 87 51.28 32.92 33.15
N TRP A 88 51.43 31.86 32.36
CA TRP A 88 52.66 31.08 32.14
C TRP A 88 53.10 30.16 33.28
N TYR A 89 52.65 30.40 34.52
CA TYR A 89 53.06 29.62 35.70
C TYR A 89 52.01 28.61 36.17
N ALA A 90 50.72 28.84 35.87
CA ALA A 90 49.61 27.99 36.31
C ALA A 90 48.80 27.41 35.16
N TRP A 91 48.34 26.16 35.34
CA TRP A 91 47.38 25.48 34.47
C TRP A 91 46.74 24.31 35.21
N TRP A 92 45.70 23.75 34.62
CA TRP A 92 45.16 22.47 35.08
C TRP A 92 45.28 21.42 33.98
N VAL A 93 45.18 20.16 34.36
CA VAL A 93 45.32 19.02 33.46
C VAL A 93 43.97 18.31 33.35
N SER A 94 43.50 18.09 32.13
CA SER A 94 42.24 17.41 31.85
C SER A 94 42.29 15.95 32.24
N ARG A 95 41.12 15.30 32.28
CA ARG A 95 41.02 13.84 32.48
C ARG A 95 41.84 13.02 31.48
N ASP A 96 42.06 13.54 30.28
CA ASP A 96 42.82 12.92 29.19
C ASP A 96 44.29 13.37 29.17
N SER A 97 44.78 13.96 30.27
CA SER A 97 46.16 14.43 30.45
C SER A 97 46.58 15.59 29.55
N MET A 98 45.62 16.37 29.04
CA MET A 98 45.91 17.56 28.25
C MET A 98 46.14 18.77 29.16
N LYS A 99 47.14 19.60 28.82
CA LYS A 99 47.39 20.88 29.51
C LYS A 99 46.33 21.89 29.08
N MET A 100 45.55 22.38 30.06
CA MET A 100 44.47 23.32 29.83
C MET A 100 44.90 24.73 30.26
N THR A 101 44.99 25.64 29.30
CA THR A 101 45.43 27.03 29.51
C THR A 101 44.23 27.99 29.62
N TYR A 102 43.17 27.57 30.30
CA TYR A 102 42.07 28.46 30.64
C TYR A 102 41.59 28.24 32.07
N TRP A 103 41.00 29.28 32.66
CA TRP A 103 40.40 29.27 33.98
C TRP A 103 38.95 29.73 33.90
N GLY A 104 38.03 28.90 34.41
CA GLY A 104 36.59 29.19 34.45
C GLY A 104 35.96 29.45 33.07
N ASN A 105 35.69 28.39 32.29
CA ASN A 105 35.02 28.40 30.97
C ASN A 105 35.53 29.40 29.92
N ALA A 106 36.65 30.08 30.18
CA ALA A 106 37.24 31.08 29.32
C ALA A 106 38.11 30.44 28.22
N LYS A 107 37.51 29.71 27.27
CA LYS A 107 38.26 28.96 26.24
C LYS A 107 39.32 29.83 25.52
N PRO A 108 40.54 29.32 25.26
CA PRO A 108 41.67 30.15 24.82
C PRO A 108 41.49 30.74 23.42
N ARG A 109 42.01 31.96 23.20
CA ARG A 109 42.31 32.52 21.87
C ARG A 109 43.84 32.64 21.73
N GLY A 110 44.53 31.52 21.52
CA GLY A 110 46.00 31.46 21.35
C GLY A 110 46.75 30.74 22.48
N ASN A 111 48.07 30.96 22.57
CA ASN A 111 48.99 30.20 23.43
C ASN A 111 49.06 30.68 24.90
N GLY A 112 48.19 31.60 25.32
CA GLY A 112 48.21 32.22 26.66
C GLY A 112 47.09 31.71 27.58
N LEU A 113 47.30 31.85 28.89
CA LEU A 113 46.26 31.58 29.89
C LEU A 113 45.12 32.61 29.77
N THR A 114 43.88 32.14 29.69
CA THR A 114 42.68 32.98 29.66
C THR A 114 41.82 32.74 30.89
N CYS A 115 41.45 33.80 31.63
CA CYS A 115 40.56 33.70 32.79
C CYS A 115 39.18 34.32 32.50
N THR A 116 38.16 33.90 33.25
CA THR A 116 36.77 34.37 33.12
C THR A 116 36.67 35.90 33.15
N CYS A 117 37.40 36.56 34.07
CA CYS A 117 37.37 38.01 34.18
C CYS A 117 37.93 38.70 32.92
N GLY A 118 38.90 38.09 32.22
CA GLY A 118 39.54 38.66 31.04
C GLY A 118 38.64 38.59 29.80
N VAL A 119 37.90 37.48 29.67
CA VAL A 119 36.88 37.30 28.63
C VAL A 119 35.70 38.24 28.87
N ASN A 120 35.20 38.31 30.10
CA ASN A 120 34.05 39.15 30.45
C ASN A 120 34.39 40.64 30.65
N LYS A 121 35.67 41.02 30.53
CA LYS A 121 36.17 42.39 30.79
C LYS A 121 35.85 42.91 32.20
N THR A 122 35.82 42.01 33.18
CA THR A 122 35.55 42.31 34.60
C THR A 122 36.77 42.22 35.50
N CYS A 123 37.99 41.98 34.96
CA CYS A 123 39.19 41.97 35.79
C CYS A 123 39.41 43.35 36.44
N THR A 124 39.97 43.38 37.66
CA THR A 124 40.17 44.63 38.42
C THR A 124 41.03 45.66 37.68
N LYS A 125 41.91 45.18 36.79
CA LYS A 125 42.76 46.00 35.92
C LYS A 125 42.56 45.52 34.48
N ALA A 126 41.96 46.38 33.64
CA ALA A 126 41.54 46.04 32.28
C ALA A 126 42.66 45.57 31.32
N ARG A 127 43.94 45.82 31.67
CA ARG A 127 45.11 45.40 30.89
C ARG A 127 45.50 43.92 31.06
N TYR A 128 44.97 43.24 32.08
CA TYR A 128 45.34 41.85 32.39
C TYR A 128 44.25 40.86 31.99
N GLN A 129 44.67 39.64 31.64
CA GLN A 129 43.77 38.54 31.25
C GLN A 129 43.24 37.77 32.47
N CYS A 130 43.96 37.83 33.58
CA CYS A 130 43.63 37.24 34.88
C CYS A 130 43.93 38.28 35.98
N ASN A 131 43.16 38.29 37.06
CA ASN A 131 43.39 39.21 38.19
C ASN A 131 44.76 38.97 38.84
N CYS A 132 45.21 37.72 38.91
CA CYS A 132 46.49 37.33 39.47
C CYS A 132 47.70 37.78 38.64
N ASP A 133 47.52 38.17 37.38
CA ASP A 133 48.62 38.69 36.57
C ASP A 133 49.04 40.11 36.97
N ALA A 134 48.27 40.77 37.83
CA ALA A 134 48.63 42.08 38.38
C ALA A 134 49.94 42.04 39.19
N ASN A 135 50.28 40.88 39.76
CA ASN A 135 51.48 40.63 40.55
C ASN A 135 51.79 41.75 41.55
N ASP A 136 50.79 42.19 42.31
CA ASP A 136 50.90 43.26 43.30
C ASP A 136 50.82 42.72 44.74
N LEU A 137 51.17 43.57 45.71
CA LEU A 137 51.10 43.27 47.15
C LEU A 137 49.64 43.29 47.68
N GLN A 138 48.68 42.89 46.85
CA GLN A 138 47.26 42.75 47.19
C GLN A 138 46.80 41.32 46.91
N TRP A 139 45.86 40.83 47.71
CA TRP A 139 45.20 39.57 47.41
C TRP A 139 44.31 39.74 46.18
N ARG A 140 44.53 38.87 45.20
CA ARG A 140 43.72 38.77 43.97
C ARG A 140 43.18 37.36 43.87
N GLU A 141 42.13 37.21 43.07
CA GLU A 141 41.46 35.94 42.84
C GLU A 141 41.06 35.79 41.38
N ASP A 142 41.34 34.60 40.84
CA ASP A 142 40.74 34.10 39.61
C ASP A 142 39.98 32.81 39.91
N SER A 143 38.68 32.83 39.65
CA SER A 143 37.79 31.70 39.89
C SER A 143 36.74 31.55 38.80
N GLY A 144 36.19 30.35 38.68
CA GLY A 144 35.07 30.08 37.79
C GLY A 144 34.75 28.60 37.66
N PHE A 145 33.64 28.31 36.99
CA PHE A 145 33.22 26.94 36.69
C PHE A 145 33.86 26.46 35.40
N LEU A 146 34.33 25.22 35.42
CA LEU A 146 34.67 24.43 34.26
C LEU A 146 33.42 23.60 33.93
N SER A 147 32.92 23.65 32.70
CA SER A 147 31.71 22.91 32.31
C SER A 147 31.85 22.10 31.01
N ASP A 148 33.03 22.14 30.38
CA ASP A 148 33.29 21.28 29.23
C ASP A 148 33.46 19.83 29.70
N LYS A 149 32.41 19.02 29.49
CA LYS A 149 32.40 17.62 29.92
C LYS A 149 33.42 16.75 29.18
N THR A 150 34.06 17.23 28.10
CA THR A 150 35.17 16.50 27.46
C THR A 150 36.47 16.62 28.23
N ASP A 151 36.66 17.74 28.94
CA ASP A 151 37.92 18.04 29.63
C ASP A 151 37.85 17.63 31.12
N LEU A 152 36.63 17.57 31.67
CA LEU A 152 36.35 17.18 33.04
C LEU A 152 36.38 15.66 33.27
N PRO A 153 36.69 15.20 34.50
CA PRO A 153 37.04 16.01 35.67
C PRO A 153 38.51 16.48 35.69
N VAL A 154 38.84 17.47 36.52
CA VAL A 154 40.22 17.96 36.68
C VAL A 154 41.10 16.85 37.24
N LYS A 155 42.15 16.46 36.51
CA LYS A 155 43.08 15.40 36.93
C LYS A 155 44.19 15.92 37.83
N GLN A 156 44.70 17.12 37.53
CA GLN A 156 45.84 17.70 38.23
C GLN A 156 45.82 19.23 38.15
N LEU A 157 46.27 19.90 39.21
CA LEU A 157 46.52 21.35 39.23
C LEU A 157 48.03 21.61 39.26
N ARG A 158 48.48 22.64 38.54
CA ARG A 158 49.88 23.05 38.41
C ARG A 158 50.02 24.54 38.69
N PHE A 159 50.96 24.92 39.54
CA PHE A 159 51.23 26.31 39.93
C PHE A 159 52.74 26.59 40.00
N GLY A 160 53.13 27.85 39.90
CA GLY A 160 54.49 28.37 40.01
C GLY A 160 54.51 29.77 40.63
N ASP A 161 55.66 30.45 40.64
CA ASP A 161 55.81 31.84 41.13
C ASP A 161 55.39 32.04 42.61
N THR A 162 55.93 31.23 43.52
CA THR A 162 55.61 31.18 44.97
C THR A 162 56.81 30.81 45.87
N ARG A 163 58.05 31.13 45.47
CA ARG A 163 59.27 30.73 46.21
C ARG A 163 59.73 31.77 47.23
N GLN A 164 59.47 33.06 46.99
CA GLN A 164 59.96 34.12 47.87
C GLN A 164 59.06 34.28 49.11
N ASN A 165 59.63 34.75 50.22
CA ASN A 165 58.93 34.81 51.52
C ASN A 165 57.64 35.66 51.52
N TYR A 166 57.48 36.54 50.53
CA TYR A 166 56.34 37.43 50.38
C TYR A 166 55.35 36.98 49.30
N GLU A 167 55.65 35.92 48.53
CA GLU A 167 54.76 35.37 47.50
C GLU A 167 53.88 34.28 48.13
N ARG A 168 52.56 34.36 47.92
CA ARG A 168 51.63 33.38 48.48
C ARG A 168 50.56 33.03 47.46
N GLY A 169 50.32 31.73 47.28
CA GLY A 169 49.22 31.21 46.47
C GLY A 169 48.36 30.23 47.27
N TYR A 170 47.06 30.21 47.01
CA TYR A 170 46.14 29.20 47.53
C TYR A 170 45.20 28.73 46.42
N HIS A 171 45.00 27.43 46.31
CA HIS A 171 44.03 26.86 45.36
C HIS A 171 42.89 26.17 46.10
N THR A 172 41.72 26.19 45.48
CA THR A 172 40.54 25.45 45.92
C THR A 172 39.87 24.86 44.68
N LEU A 173 39.58 23.57 44.70
CA LEU A 173 38.84 22.88 43.65
C LEU A 173 37.50 22.41 44.24
N GLY A 174 36.40 22.85 43.68
CA GLY A 174 35.07 22.41 44.10
C GLY A 174 34.77 20.98 43.64
N LYS A 175 33.81 20.35 44.33
CA LYS A 175 33.27 19.04 43.96
C LYS A 175 32.83 19.02 42.50
N LEU A 176 32.99 17.87 41.84
CA LEU A 176 32.37 17.65 40.55
C LEU A 176 30.86 17.51 40.78
N LYS A 177 30.09 18.52 40.34
CA LYS A 177 28.63 18.55 40.42
C LYS A 177 28.02 18.29 39.04
N LYS A 178 26.88 17.62 39.03
CA LYS A 178 26.13 17.29 37.81
C LYS A 178 24.70 17.82 37.93
N TYR A 179 24.31 18.74 37.06
CA TYR A 179 22.91 19.12 36.95
C TYR A 179 22.11 18.02 36.26
N LYS A 180 20.95 17.69 36.83
CA LYS A 180 19.89 17.00 36.11
C LYS A 180 19.18 18.06 35.25
N CYS A 181 19.27 17.91 33.94
CA CYS A 181 18.41 18.64 33.02
C CYS A 181 17.03 17.95 33.03
N GLU A 182 15.98 18.72 33.31
CA GLU A 182 14.61 18.26 33.14
C GLU A 182 14.16 18.62 31.72
N LEU A 183 13.89 17.59 30.92
CA LEU A 183 13.30 17.77 29.60
C LEU A 183 11.82 18.06 29.80
N ASN A 184 11.46 19.34 29.67
CA ASN A 184 10.08 19.78 29.70
C ASN A 184 9.46 19.53 28.32
N ASN A 185 8.28 18.92 28.28
CA ASN A 185 7.50 18.71 27.06
C ASN A 185 6.56 19.89 26.72
N ALA A 186 6.58 20.96 27.53
CA ALA A 186 5.72 22.13 27.40
C ALA A 186 6.54 23.44 27.44
N THR A 187 6.06 24.45 26.73
CA THR A 187 6.58 25.83 26.75
C THR A 187 5.59 26.74 27.47
N ALA A 188 6.10 27.83 28.06
CA ALA A 188 5.36 28.82 28.85
C ALA A 188 4.07 29.43 28.25
N GLU A 189 3.74 29.12 26.99
CA GLU A 189 2.54 29.62 26.29
C GLU A 189 1.28 28.79 26.56
N GLU A 190 1.36 27.60 27.15
CA GLU A 190 0.16 26.90 27.64
C GLU A 190 -0.34 27.53 28.95
N ASN A 191 -1.55 28.09 28.92
CA ASN A 191 -2.25 28.86 29.96
C ASN A 191 -2.46 28.16 31.33
N GLN A 192 -1.70 27.11 31.65
CA GLN A 192 -1.77 26.38 32.93
C GLN A 192 -0.40 26.11 33.59
N LEU A 193 0.72 26.64 33.08
CA LEU A 193 2.01 26.47 33.74
C LEU A 193 2.21 27.48 34.89
N ILE A 194 2.26 26.97 36.12
CA ILE A 194 2.60 27.75 37.32
C ILE A 194 4.10 28.04 37.28
N PHE A 195 4.49 29.29 37.00
CA PHE A 195 5.89 29.73 37.15
C PHE A 195 6.27 29.74 38.63
N LEU A 196 6.94 28.69 39.10
CA LEU A 196 7.57 28.65 40.42
C LEU A 196 8.87 29.46 40.32
N LYS A 197 8.94 30.63 40.99
CA LYS A 197 10.17 31.41 41.10
C LYS A 197 11.17 30.69 42.02
N GLU A 198 12.14 30.01 41.43
CA GLU A 198 13.31 29.49 42.13
C GLU A 198 14.51 30.42 42.00
N ARG A 199 15.36 30.48 43.04
CA ARG A 199 16.65 31.18 42.97
C ARG A 199 17.67 30.25 42.32
N ASP A 200 18.55 30.82 41.50
CA ASP A 200 19.67 30.14 40.82
C ASP A 200 19.28 29.10 39.74
N SER A 201 18.04 29.13 39.24
CA SER A 201 17.61 28.37 38.05
C SER A 201 17.44 29.29 36.82
N TYR A 202 17.67 28.74 35.63
CA TYR A 202 17.41 29.43 34.36
C TYR A 202 16.57 28.53 33.44
N TYR A 203 15.45 29.07 32.97
CA TYR A 203 14.61 28.45 31.95
C TYR A 203 15.16 28.80 30.57
N LEU A 204 15.54 27.77 29.81
CA LEU A 204 15.94 27.90 28.41
C LEU A 204 14.95 27.10 27.57
N ALA A 205 14.05 27.81 26.90
CA ALA A 205 13.23 27.24 25.85
C ALA A 205 13.83 27.55 24.49
N ILE A 206 13.76 26.56 23.61
CA ILE A 206 13.85 26.81 22.17
C ILE A 206 12.48 27.31 21.70
N GLU A 207 12.46 28.09 20.64
CA GLU A 207 11.22 28.31 19.89
C GLU A 207 10.61 26.92 19.60
N ASN A 208 9.36 26.70 20.01
CA ASN A 208 8.70 25.41 19.94
C ASN A 208 7.70 25.40 18.79
N PRO A 209 8.13 25.08 17.55
CA PRO A 209 7.22 24.99 16.42
C PRO A 209 6.14 23.90 16.56
N CYS A 210 6.28 22.98 17.53
CA CYS A 210 5.25 21.99 17.85
C CYS A 210 4.04 22.57 18.61
N SER A 211 4.11 23.80 19.16
CA SER A 211 2.97 24.44 19.86
C SER A 211 1.75 24.62 18.95
N SER A 212 1.98 24.81 17.65
CA SER A 212 0.93 24.86 16.62
C SER A 212 0.27 23.51 16.30
N SER A 213 0.67 22.43 16.98
CA SER A 213 0.25 21.05 16.67
C SER A 213 0.39 20.69 15.18
N PRO A 214 1.58 20.85 14.57
CA PRO A 214 1.75 20.70 13.12
C PRO A 214 1.66 19.25 12.63
N CYS A 215 1.75 18.26 13.52
CA CYS A 215 1.64 16.84 13.18
C CYS A 215 0.17 16.39 13.28
N LEU A 216 -0.41 16.02 12.16
CA LEU A 216 -1.78 15.56 12.05
C LEU A 216 -1.89 14.05 12.36
N ASN A 217 -3.12 13.54 12.42
CA ASN A 217 -3.43 12.11 12.56
C ASN A 217 -2.68 11.41 13.70
N ASN A 218 -2.63 12.08 14.86
CA ASN A 218 -1.99 11.58 16.08
C ASN A 218 -0.47 11.36 15.94
N GLY A 219 0.19 12.03 14.98
CA GLY A 219 1.64 12.02 14.83
C GLY A 219 2.36 12.72 15.98
N THR A 220 3.52 12.20 16.39
CA THR A 220 4.32 12.79 17.46
C THR A 220 5.26 13.86 16.91
N CYS A 221 5.14 15.10 17.39
CA CYS A 221 6.02 16.21 17.00
C CYS A 221 7.33 16.18 17.79
N GLN A 222 8.47 16.30 17.09
CA GLN A 222 9.80 16.35 17.68
C GLN A 222 10.53 17.61 17.22
N VAL A 223 10.86 18.49 18.17
CA VAL A 223 11.61 19.75 17.96
C VAL A 223 13.10 19.52 17.70
N GLY A 224 13.76 20.47 17.02
CA GLY A 224 15.21 20.46 16.76
C GLY A 224 15.66 19.66 15.54
N PHE A 225 14.74 19.32 14.63
CA PHE A 225 15.02 18.56 13.42
C PHE A 225 14.65 19.33 12.15
N ALA A 226 15.36 19.03 11.05
CA ALA A 226 15.17 19.64 9.72
C ALA A 226 15.36 21.18 9.69
N SER A 227 15.24 21.78 8.50
CA SER A 227 15.34 23.23 8.31
C SER A 227 14.14 24.01 8.87
N LYS A 228 13.06 23.32 9.28
CA LYS A 228 11.83 23.89 9.82
C LYS A 228 11.75 23.87 11.35
N GLY A 229 12.78 23.36 12.04
CA GLY A 229 12.85 23.32 13.50
C GLY A 229 12.04 22.19 14.17
N PHE A 230 11.30 21.37 13.43
CA PHE A 230 10.64 20.15 13.92
C PHE A 230 10.57 19.05 12.84
N ARG A 231 10.29 17.82 13.28
CA ARG A 231 9.84 16.69 12.44
C ARG A 231 8.65 15.98 13.08
N CYS A 232 7.79 15.38 12.28
CA CYS A 232 6.74 14.50 12.76
C CYS A 232 7.16 13.03 12.67
N VAL A 233 6.87 12.26 13.72
CA VAL A 233 6.94 10.79 13.73
C VAL A 233 5.51 10.29 13.58
N CYS A 234 5.21 9.73 12.42
CA CYS A 234 3.84 9.32 12.08
C CYS A 234 3.49 7.96 12.68
N VAL A 235 2.20 7.77 12.96
CA VAL A 235 1.67 6.46 13.31
C VAL A 235 1.70 5.53 12.09
N PRO A 236 1.85 4.19 12.26
CA PRO A 236 1.96 3.26 11.14
C PRO A 236 0.81 3.39 10.13
N GLY A 237 1.14 3.65 8.87
CA GLY A 237 0.17 3.91 7.80
C GLY A 237 0.14 5.37 7.32
N TYR A 238 0.46 6.32 8.19
CA TYR A 238 0.56 7.73 7.84
C TYR A 238 1.99 8.15 7.53
N ALA A 239 2.14 9.11 6.63
CA ALA A 239 3.41 9.65 6.21
C ALA A 239 3.29 11.12 5.76
N GLY A 240 4.39 11.66 5.23
CA GLY A 240 4.52 13.07 4.88
C GLY A 240 5.11 13.91 6.02
N ALA A 241 5.48 15.16 5.71
CA ALA A 241 6.18 16.03 6.65
C ALA A 241 5.38 16.28 7.95
N ASN A 242 4.05 16.25 7.83
CA ASN A 242 3.10 16.55 8.90
C ASN A 242 2.13 15.38 9.19
N CYS A 243 2.44 14.16 8.73
CA CYS A 243 1.58 12.97 8.88
C CYS A 243 0.17 13.11 8.27
N ASN A 244 0.03 13.92 7.22
CA ASN A 244 -1.24 14.20 6.56
C ASN A 244 -1.56 13.25 5.40
N VAL A 245 -0.62 12.38 5.01
CA VAL A 245 -0.79 11.45 3.89
C VAL A 245 -1.04 10.06 4.46
N LEU A 246 -2.19 9.47 4.16
CA LEU A 246 -2.46 8.07 4.41
C LEU A 246 -1.94 7.25 3.22
N SER A 247 -1.13 6.23 3.49
CA SER A 247 -0.52 5.39 2.45
C SER A 247 -1.56 4.50 1.77
N LYS A 248 -1.42 4.29 0.46
CA LYS A 248 -2.36 3.46 -0.32
C LYS A 248 -2.08 1.97 -0.24
N SER A 249 -0.84 1.60 0.05
CA SER A 249 -0.37 0.23 0.15
C SER A 249 0.86 0.19 1.06
N CYS A 250 1.31 -1.01 1.45
CA CYS A 250 2.57 -1.14 2.18
C CYS A 250 3.77 -0.68 1.35
N SER A 251 3.72 -0.80 0.02
CA SER A 251 4.78 -0.32 -0.87
C SER A 251 4.82 1.21 -0.91
N ASP A 252 3.64 1.83 -0.97
CA ASP A 252 3.52 3.29 -0.87
C ASP A 252 3.99 3.80 0.50
N LEU A 253 3.63 3.10 1.59
CA LEU A 253 4.12 3.41 2.93
C LEU A 253 5.64 3.36 3.00
N LYS A 254 6.26 2.32 2.45
CA LYS A 254 7.72 2.15 2.43
C LYS A 254 8.42 3.22 1.59
N ARG A 255 7.79 3.67 0.51
CA ARG A 255 8.27 4.79 -0.32
C ARG A 255 8.18 6.12 0.42
N LEU A 256 7.09 6.37 1.14
CA LEU A 256 6.87 7.61 1.89
C LEU A 256 7.69 7.67 3.18
N ASP A 257 7.88 6.53 3.85
CA ASP A 257 8.77 6.34 5.00
C ASP A 257 9.72 5.16 4.76
N PRO A 258 10.94 5.42 4.25
CA PRO A 258 11.95 4.38 4.04
C PRO A 258 12.33 3.61 5.31
N LYS A 259 12.08 4.17 6.50
CA LYS A 259 12.38 3.53 7.80
C LYS A 259 11.22 2.71 8.34
N ALA A 260 10.09 2.63 7.63
CA ALA A 260 8.96 1.81 8.01
C ALA A 260 9.40 0.35 8.24
N LYS A 261 8.90 -0.22 9.34
CA LYS A 261 9.17 -1.59 9.80
C LYS A 261 7.97 -2.49 9.50
N SER A 262 8.21 -3.80 9.42
CA SER A 262 7.15 -4.79 9.27
C SER A 262 6.18 -4.75 10.45
N GLY A 263 4.90 -5.00 10.20
CA GLY A 263 3.85 -4.96 11.21
C GLY A 263 2.50 -4.55 10.64
N ILE A 264 1.52 -4.37 11.54
CA ILE A 264 0.17 -3.94 11.15
C ILE A 264 0.18 -2.44 10.87
N SER A 265 -0.27 -2.04 9.68
CA SER A 265 -0.40 -0.64 9.28
C SER A 265 -1.80 -0.36 8.74
N LEU A 266 -2.27 0.88 8.87
CA LEU A 266 -3.50 1.33 8.23
C LEU A 266 -3.20 1.77 6.80
N ILE A 267 -3.92 1.25 5.81
CA ILE A 267 -3.80 1.66 4.42
C ILE A 267 -5.15 2.09 3.86
N ASP A 268 -5.12 2.91 2.82
CA ASP A 268 -6.29 3.39 2.11
C ASP A 268 -6.06 3.37 0.59
N PRO A 269 -6.27 2.21 -0.06
CA PRO A 269 -5.98 2.04 -1.47
C PRO A 269 -6.83 2.91 -2.41
N ASP A 270 -8.09 3.18 -2.08
CA ASP A 270 -8.96 4.06 -2.88
C ASP A 270 -8.84 5.54 -2.51
N GLY A 271 -8.24 5.88 -1.37
CA GLY A 271 -8.00 7.26 -0.96
C GLY A 271 -9.32 7.92 -0.55
N ASP A 272 -9.66 9.06 -1.17
CA ASP A 272 -10.95 9.74 -0.93
C ASP A 272 -12.18 8.99 -1.50
N GLY A 273 -12.05 7.68 -1.75
CA GLY A 273 -13.13 6.82 -2.22
C GLY A 273 -14.14 6.49 -1.12
N ALA A 274 -15.13 5.67 -1.48
CA ALA A 274 -16.21 5.29 -0.58
C ALA A 274 -15.81 4.20 0.43
N LEU A 275 -14.68 3.51 0.24
CA LEU A 275 -14.28 2.43 1.14
C LEU A 275 -13.49 3.00 2.32
N PRO A 276 -13.76 2.55 3.55
CA PRO A 276 -12.99 2.99 4.69
C PRO A 276 -11.56 2.40 4.65
N PRO A 277 -10.55 3.13 5.18
CA PRO A 277 -9.22 2.60 5.43
C PRO A 277 -9.26 1.34 6.29
N TYR A 278 -8.30 0.45 6.11
CA TYR A 278 -8.27 -0.83 6.81
C TYR A 278 -6.85 -1.29 7.16
N HIS A 279 -6.78 -2.15 8.18
CA HIS A 279 -5.52 -2.66 8.68
C HIS A 279 -5.03 -3.84 7.86
N VAL A 280 -3.76 -3.80 7.49
CA VAL A 280 -3.06 -4.87 6.77
C VAL A 280 -1.76 -5.22 7.46
N THR A 281 -1.24 -6.41 7.18
CA THR A 281 0.13 -6.75 7.58
C THR A 281 1.08 -6.30 6.49
N CYS A 282 1.99 -5.39 6.81
CA CYS A 282 3.07 -5.00 5.93
C CYS A 282 4.32 -5.81 6.25
N ASP A 283 4.86 -6.50 5.24
CA ASP A 283 6.19 -7.08 5.30
C ASP A 283 7.18 -6.14 4.60
N MET A 284 7.89 -5.34 5.41
CA MET A 284 8.89 -4.39 4.94
C MET A 284 10.27 -5.01 4.71
N SER A 285 10.38 -6.34 4.84
CA SER A 285 11.59 -7.12 4.58
C SER A 285 11.48 -8.02 3.34
N ASP A 286 10.26 -8.43 2.97
CA ASP A 286 9.99 -9.21 1.76
C ASP A 286 10.32 -8.39 0.49
N LYS A 287 10.67 -9.10 -0.60
CA LYS A 287 11.05 -8.54 -1.92
C LYS A 287 12.01 -7.34 -1.82
N GLU A 288 13.16 -7.55 -1.18
CA GLU A 288 14.22 -6.53 -0.99
C GLU A 288 13.76 -5.26 -0.26
N GLY A 289 12.72 -5.38 0.56
CA GLY A 289 12.23 -4.29 1.39
C GLY A 289 11.36 -3.27 0.64
N VAL A 290 10.70 -3.69 -0.44
CA VAL A 290 9.71 -2.87 -1.15
C VAL A 290 8.45 -2.61 -0.31
N GLY A 291 8.17 -3.44 0.69
CA GLY A 291 6.96 -3.33 1.50
C GLY A 291 5.80 -4.07 0.86
N VAL A 292 5.69 -5.37 1.14
CA VAL A 292 4.64 -6.24 0.61
C VAL A 292 3.41 -6.15 1.49
N THR A 293 2.24 -5.92 0.89
CA THR A 293 0.95 -5.97 1.57
C THR A 293 0.49 -7.42 1.65
N VAL A 294 0.29 -7.95 2.86
CA VAL A 294 -0.05 -9.35 3.09
C VAL A 294 -1.42 -9.47 3.77
N ILE A 295 -2.33 -10.20 3.12
CA ILE A 295 -3.69 -10.44 3.60
C ILE A 295 -3.90 -11.94 3.86
N GLY A 296 -4.22 -12.29 5.10
CA GLY A 296 -4.53 -13.66 5.50
C GLY A 296 -6.01 -14.01 5.39
N HIS A 297 -6.32 -15.31 5.38
CA HIS A 297 -7.67 -15.85 5.25
C HIS A 297 -7.83 -17.21 5.96
N ASP A 298 -9.05 -17.75 5.99
CA ASP A 298 -9.44 -18.95 6.74
C ASP A 298 -9.21 -20.28 5.99
N SER A 299 -8.33 -20.30 4.99
CA SER A 299 -8.09 -21.47 4.12
C SER A 299 -6.59 -21.71 3.88
N GLU A 300 -5.76 -21.21 4.79
CA GLU A 300 -4.29 -21.33 4.75
C GLU A 300 -3.80 -22.72 5.16
N ASP A 301 -4.59 -23.45 5.94
CA ASP A 301 -4.27 -24.81 6.38
C ASP A 301 -4.67 -25.87 5.34
N ARG A 302 -3.94 -26.98 5.36
CA ARG A 302 -4.22 -28.16 4.53
C ARG A 302 -5.59 -28.76 4.91
N THR A 303 -6.56 -28.63 4.02
CA THR A 303 -7.97 -29.00 4.29
C THR A 303 -8.39 -30.19 3.46
N LEU A 304 -9.01 -31.20 4.08
CA LEU A 304 -9.51 -32.41 3.42
C LEU A 304 -10.68 -32.09 2.48
N VAL A 305 -10.69 -32.76 1.34
CA VAL A 305 -11.77 -32.82 0.36
C VAL A 305 -12.18 -34.29 0.22
N ASP A 306 -13.38 -34.63 0.68
CA ASP A 306 -13.95 -35.96 0.63
C ASP A 306 -15.48 -35.92 0.47
N GLY A 307 -16.05 -37.07 0.10
CA GLY A 307 -17.51 -37.27 0.01
C GLY A 307 -18.20 -36.56 -1.15
N CYS A 308 -17.45 -36.12 -2.17
CA CYS A 308 -17.99 -35.31 -3.26
C CYS A 308 -17.72 -35.93 -4.65
N GLU A 309 -18.72 -36.62 -5.19
CA GLU A 309 -18.67 -37.24 -6.52
C GLU A 309 -19.05 -36.28 -7.67
N PRO A 310 -20.18 -35.54 -7.61
CA PRO A 310 -20.52 -34.56 -8.65
C PRO A 310 -19.44 -33.49 -8.88
N VAL A 311 -19.42 -32.93 -10.11
CA VAL A 311 -18.52 -31.82 -10.46
C VAL A 311 -18.70 -30.63 -9.52
N GLY A 312 -17.63 -30.21 -8.86
CA GLY A 312 -17.64 -29.04 -7.97
C GLY A 312 -18.63 -29.09 -6.81
N CYS A 313 -19.10 -30.26 -6.36
CA CYS A 313 -19.99 -30.30 -5.20
C CYS A 313 -19.31 -29.85 -3.90
N TYR A 314 -18.00 -30.04 -3.79
CA TYR A 314 -17.23 -29.50 -2.69
C TYR A 314 -17.02 -28.03 -2.98
N SER A 315 -17.40 -27.20 -2.02
CA SER A 315 -17.30 -25.76 -2.11
C SER A 315 -16.64 -25.21 -0.85
N ARG A 316 -15.62 -24.39 -1.02
CA ARG A 316 -14.97 -23.67 0.09
C ARG A 316 -14.92 -22.18 -0.23
N ASP A 317 -15.77 -21.41 0.44
CA ASP A 317 -15.66 -19.95 0.48
C ASP A 317 -14.41 -19.54 1.26
N VAL A 318 -13.66 -18.59 0.69
CA VAL A 318 -12.44 -18.05 1.30
C VAL A 318 -12.79 -16.70 1.93
N ASN A 319 -12.63 -16.62 3.25
CA ASN A 319 -12.94 -15.42 4.01
C ASN A 319 -11.64 -14.71 4.45
N TYR A 320 -11.41 -13.52 3.91
CA TYR A 320 -10.22 -12.72 4.20
C TYR A 320 -10.37 -11.97 5.51
N THR A 321 -9.34 -12.05 6.36
CA THR A 321 -9.41 -11.58 7.75
C THR A 321 -9.53 -10.06 7.80
N ARG A 322 -10.68 -9.55 8.28
CA ARG A 322 -10.96 -8.12 8.51
C ARG A 322 -10.89 -7.23 7.25
N VAL A 323 -11.07 -7.80 6.05
CA VAL A 323 -11.06 -7.04 4.79
C VAL A 323 -12.15 -7.55 3.85
N THR A 324 -12.79 -6.63 3.12
CA THR A 324 -13.86 -6.95 2.15
C THR A 324 -13.31 -7.12 0.72
N PHE A 325 -14.00 -7.85 -0.16
CA PHE A 325 -13.59 -7.98 -1.57
C PHE A 325 -13.47 -6.64 -2.31
N PRO A 326 -14.36 -5.63 -2.12
CA PRO A 326 -14.15 -4.30 -2.68
C PRO A 326 -12.84 -3.64 -2.24
N GLN A 327 -12.46 -3.75 -0.97
CA GLN A 327 -11.17 -3.26 -0.44
C GLN A 327 -9.97 -4.03 -1.02
N LEU A 328 -10.09 -5.33 -1.23
CA LEU A 328 -9.04 -6.13 -1.89
C LEU A 328 -8.92 -5.80 -3.38
N ALA A 329 -10.03 -5.49 -4.04
CA ALA A 329 -10.04 -5.02 -5.42
C ALA A 329 -9.38 -3.64 -5.54
N SER A 330 -9.64 -2.71 -4.61
CA SER A 330 -8.96 -1.41 -4.58
C SER A 330 -7.46 -1.55 -4.35
N LEU A 331 -7.03 -2.45 -3.45
CA LEU A 331 -5.61 -2.79 -3.25
C LEU A 331 -4.96 -3.37 -4.51
N SER A 332 -5.60 -4.35 -5.14
CA SER A 332 -5.11 -4.96 -6.39
C SER A 332 -5.00 -3.92 -7.53
N ARG A 333 -5.92 -2.94 -7.56
CA ARG A 333 -5.90 -1.86 -8.55
C ARG A 333 -4.70 -0.94 -8.38
N VAL A 334 -4.35 -0.56 -7.14
CA VAL A 334 -3.22 0.35 -6.88
C VAL A 334 -1.86 -0.34 -6.82
N SER A 335 -1.84 -1.67 -6.63
CA SER A 335 -0.60 -2.45 -6.63
C SER A 335 -0.20 -2.83 -8.05
N LEU A 336 1.10 -2.91 -8.34
CA LEU A 336 1.58 -3.33 -9.67
C LEU A 336 1.41 -4.83 -9.85
N PHE A 337 1.70 -5.60 -8.80
CA PHE A 337 1.62 -7.06 -8.80
C PHE A 337 0.80 -7.54 -7.62
N CYS A 338 0.05 -8.61 -7.84
CA CYS A 338 -0.54 -9.38 -6.76
C CYS A 338 -0.43 -10.86 -7.09
N GLU A 339 -0.17 -11.65 -6.06
CA GLU A 339 0.02 -13.09 -6.17
C GLU A 339 -0.70 -13.82 -5.05
N GLN A 340 -1.09 -15.07 -5.33
CA GLN A 340 -1.62 -15.98 -4.34
C GLN A 340 -1.20 -17.41 -4.67
N PHE A 341 -0.64 -18.12 -3.70
CA PHE A 341 -0.26 -19.52 -3.89
C PHE A 341 -1.50 -20.41 -3.81
N ILE A 342 -1.62 -21.39 -4.68
CA ILE A 342 -2.69 -22.38 -4.66
C ILE A 342 -2.10 -23.78 -4.83
N LYS A 343 -2.62 -24.75 -4.08
CA LYS A 343 -2.19 -26.14 -4.11
C LYS A 343 -3.39 -27.07 -3.95
N TYR A 344 -3.42 -28.13 -4.76
CA TYR A 344 -4.29 -29.28 -4.58
C TYR A 344 -3.48 -30.57 -4.64
N GLU A 345 -3.66 -31.42 -3.63
CA GLU A 345 -3.17 -32.78 -3.58
C GLU A 345 -4.33 -33.72 -3.88
N CYS A 346 -4.13 -34.69 -4.75
CA CYS A 346 -5.19 -35.57 -5.24
C CYS A 346 -4.75 -37.03 -5.20
N ARG A 347 -5.72 -37.91 -4.90
CA ARG A 347 -5.58 -39.35 -4.98
C ARG A 347 -6.88 -39.91 -5.52
N GLY A 348 -6.87 -40.43 -6.74
CA GLY A 348 -8.10 -40.84 -7.42
C GLY A 348 -9.09 -39.69 -7.61
N SER A 349 -8.63 -38.45 -7.75
CA SER A 349 -9.49 -37.27 -7.92
C SER A 349 -9.04 -36.46 -9.14
N LEU A 350 -9.97 -36.22 -10.06
CA LEU A 350 -9.78 -35.52 -11.32
C LEU A 350 -9.86 -34.00 -11.19
N PHE A 351 -9.04 -33.31 -11.97
CA PHE A 351 -9.23 -31.89 -12.30
C PHE A 351 -10.11 -31.76 -13.54
N GLN A 352 -9.74 -32.47 -14.61
CA GLN A 352 -10.51 -32.54 -15.84
C GLN A 352 -10.47 -33.95 -16.44
N SER A 353 -11.64 -34.44 -16.83
CA SER A 353 -11.78 -35.74 -17.52
C SER A 353 -11.39 -35.67 -19.00
N GLU A 354 -11.23 -36.83 -19.63
CA GLU A 354 -10.94 -36.95 -21.08
C GLU A 354 -12.06 -36.41 -21.98
N ASN A 355 -13.29 -36.28 -21.47
CA ASN A 355 -14.43 -35.67 -22.16
C ASN A 355 -14.59 -34.16 -21.87
N ASP A 356 -13.51 -33.49 -21.47
CA ASP A 356 -13.47 -32.08 -21.07
C ASP A 356 -14.35 -31.68 -19.87
N ARG A 357 -15.00 -32.62 -19.16
CA ARG A 357 -15.71 -32.29 -17.91
C ARG A 357 -14.72 -31.86 -16.83
N LYS A 358 -14.95 -30.68 -16.24
CA LYS A 358 -14.14 -30.08 -15.18
C LYS A 358 -14.71 -30.43 -13.82
N TYR A 359 -13.88 -31.03 -12.97
CA TYR A 359 -14.22 -31.42 -11.60
C TYR A 359 -13.65 -30.45 -10.57
N ALA A 360 -12.55 -29.77 -10.90
CA ALA A 360 -11.92 -28.79 -10.03
C ALA A 360 -11.68 -27.44 -10.73
N TRP A 361 -11.92 -26.36 -10.00
CA TRP A 361 -11.61 -24.99 -10.41
C TRP A 361 -11.56 -24.07 -9.19
N TRP A 362 -11.08 -22.85 -9.40
CA TRP A 362 -11.21 -21.79 -8.40
C TRP A 362 -12.06 -20.66 -8.97
N VAL A 363 -12.68 -19.90 -8.09
CA VAL A 363 -13.56 -18.79 -8.46
C VAL A 363 -12.84 -17.49 -8.16
N SER A 364 -12.80 -16.60 -9.14
CA SER A 364 -12.19 -15.28 -9.02
C SER A 364 -12.95 -14.37 -8.05
N ARG A 365 -12.33 -13.27 -7.66
CA ARG A 365 -13.01 -12.23 -6.85
C ARG A 365 -14.33 -11.73 -7.46
N ASP A 366 -14.43 -11.78 -8.79
CA ASP A 366 -15.58 -11.31 -9.57
C ASP A 366 -16.60 -12.43 -9.85
N SER A 367 -16.48 -13.58 -9.17
CA SER A 367 -17.38 -14.73 -9.30
C SER A 367 -17.32 -15.41 -10.67
N MET A 368 -16.18 -15.36 -11.34
CA MET A 368 -15.93 -16.10 -12.58
C MET A 368 -15.16 -17.38 -12.29
N ASP A 369 -15.59 -18.48 -12.88
CA ASP A 369 -14.90 -19.76 -12.79
C ASP A 369 -13.59 -19.72 -13.60
N MET A 370 -12.48 -20.02 -12.94
CA MET A 370 -11.14 -19.97 -13.54
C MET A 370 -10.69 -21.37 -13.92
N ASN A 371 -10.20 -21.50 -15.15
CA ASN A 371 -9.84 -22.78 -15.75
C ASN A 371 -8.34 -23.12 -15.75
N TYR A 372 -7.51 -22.22 -15.25
CA TYR A 372 -6.07 -22.42 -15.13
C TYR A 372 -5.68 -22.58 -13.66
N TRP A 373 -4.58 -23.27 -13.41
CA TRP A 373 -4.05 -23.48 -12.07
C TRP A 373 -2.75 -22.70 -11.84
N GLY A 374 -2.21 -22.79 -10.62
CA GLY A 374 -0.95 -22.13 -10.25
C GLY A 374 0.17 -22.42 -11.24
N GLY A 375 0.89 -21.36 -11.66
CA GLY A 375 1.99 -21.43 -12.64
C GLY A 375 1.58 -21.61 -14.10
N ALA A 376 0.29 -21.54 -14.43
CA ALA A 376 -0.21 -21.49 -15.80
C ALA A 376 -0.83 -20.13 -16.13
N ALA A 377 -0.85 -19.76 -17.41
CA ALA A 377 -1.48 -18.52 -17.87
C ALA A 377 -3.02 -18.64 -17.87
N PRO A 378 -3.75 -17.50 -17.77
CA PRO A 378 -5.20 -17.47 -17.97
C PRO A 378 -5.62 -18.15 -19.28
N ASP A 379 -6.79 -18.80 -19.26
CA ASP A 379 -7.39 -19.49 -20.40
C ASP A 379 -6.58 -20.68 -20.97
N SER A 380 -5.51 -21.11 -20.29
CA SER A 380 -4.67 -22.21 -20.76
C SER A 380 -5.26 -23.61 -20.56
N ASP A 381 -6.30 -23.75 -19.73
CA ASP A 381 -6.86 -25.02 -19.26
C ASP A 381 -5.81 -25.99 -18.66
N LYS A 382 -4.69 -25.46 -18.11
CA LYS A 382 -3.51 -26.25 -17.67
C LYS A 382 -3.02 -25.88 -16.26
N CYS A 383 -2.23 -26.79 -15.66
CA CYS A 383 -1.32 -26.52 -14.53
C CYS A 383 0.06 -26.08 -15.03
N ALA A 384 0.94 -25.65 -14.11
CA ALA A 384 2.38 -25.49 -14.36
C ALA A 384 3.02 -26.69 -15.08
N CYS A 385 2.68 -27.91 -14.68
CA CYS A 385 3.18 -29.13 -15.28
C CYS A 385 2.76 -29.35 -16.75
N GLY A 386 1.57 -28.88 -17.14
CA GLY A 386 1.00 -29.01 -18.47
C GLY A 386 1.50 -27.92 -19.41
N ILE A 387 1.94 -26.78 -18.86
CA ILE A 387 2.75 -25.79 -19.56
C ILE A 387 4.15 -26.35 -19.80
N ASN A 388 4.80 -26.89 -18.77
CA ASN A 388 6.19 -27.35 -18.86
C ASN A 388 6.37 -28.74 -19.49
N GLY A 389 5.29 -29.44 -19.86
CA GLY A 389 5.36 -30.80 -20.40
C GLY A 389 5.88 -31.85 -19.41
N THR A 390 5.81 -31.57 -18.11
CA THR A 390 6.35 -32.43 -17.02
C THR A 390 5.26 -33.22 -16.27
N CYS A 391 4.01 -33.17 -16.74
CA CYS A 391 2.89 -33.93 -16.18
C CYS A 391 3.17 -35.44 -16.08
N ALA A 392 2.66 -36.07 -15.03
CA ALA A 392 2.77 -37.51 -14.81
C ALA A 392 2.08 -38.39 -15.89
N LYS A 393 1.12 -37.83 -16.63
CA LYS A 393 0.59 -38.37 -17.88
C LYS A 393 1.26 -37.60 -19.01
N ARG A 394 1.92 -38.30 -19.94
CA ARG A 394 2.57 -37.67 -21.10
C ARG A 394 1.51 -36.91 -21.91
N GLY A 395 1.70 -35.60 -22.08
CA GLY A 395 0.71 -34.72 -22.74
C GLY A 395 -0.53 -34.39 -21.89
N GLY A 396 -0.54 -34.71 -20.60
CA GLY A 396 -1.62 -34.34 -19.68
C GLY A 396 -1.67 -32.83 -19.38
N ARG A 397 -2.85 -32.32 -19.00
CA ARG A 397 -3.03 -30.91 -18.66
C ARG A 397 -2.61 -30.61 -17.23
N CYS A 398 -2.92 -31.53 -16.30
CA CYS A 398 -2.58 -31.50 -14.88
C CYS A 398 -2.07 -32.85 -14.36
N ASN A 399 -1.36 -32.84 -13.23
CA ASN A 399 -0.94 -34.08 -12.57
C ASN A 399 -2.15 -34.86 -12.04
N CYS A 400 -3.16 -34.17 -11.50
CA CYS A 400 -4.39 -34.76 -10.99
C CYS A 400 -5.28 -35.39 -12.07
N ASP A 401 -5.12 -34.98 -13.34
CA ASP A 401 -5.86 -35.58 -14.47
C ASP A 401 -5.47 -37.04 -14.74
N LYS A 402 -4.39 -37.53 -14.13
CA LYS A 402 -4.01 -38.94 -14.27
C LYS A 402 -4.98 -39.88 -13.57
N ASN A 403 -5.72 -39.39 -12.57
CA ASN A 403 -6.72 -40.14 -11.80
C ASN A 403 -6.25 -41.53 -11.34
N ASP A 404 -5.06 -41.62 -10.73
CA ASP A 404 -4.57 -42.86 -10.14
C ASP A 404 -4.62 -42.80 -8.61
N HIS A 405 -4.62 -43.97 -7.95
CA HIS A 405 -4.64 -44.06 -6.49
C HIS A 405 -3.30 -43.69 -5.82
N LYS A 406 -2.44 -42.94 -6.53
CA LYS A 406 -1.20 -42.37 -6.01
C LYS A 406 -1.44 -40.91 -5.68
N TRP A 407 -0.85 -40.44 -4.59
CA TRP A 407 -0.87 -39.02 -4.28
C TRP A 407 -0.11 -38.24 -5.35
N ARG A 408 -0.78 -37.22 -5.89
CA ARG A 408 -0.24 -36.26 -6.85
C ARG A 408 -0.55 -34.85 -6.38
N GLU A 409 0.13 -33.88 -6.99
CA GLU A 409 0.00 -32.48 -6.62
C GLU A 409 0.02 -31.59 -7.87
N ASP A 410 -0.86 -30.61 -7.86
CA ASP A 410 -0.82 -29.45 -8.74
C ASP A 410 -0.77 -28.18 -7.87
N SER A 411 0.31 -27.41 -7.98
CA SER A 411 0.52 -26.20 -7.21
C SER A 411 1.27 -25.11 -7.98
N GLY A 412 1.14 -23.87 -7.51
CA GLY A 412 1.88 -22.73 -8.05
C GLY A 412 1.29 -21.39 -7.64
N LEU A 413 1.88 -20.31 -8.15
CA LEU A 413 1.36 -18.96 -7.94
C LEU A 413 0.32 -18.63 -9.02
N LEU A 414 -0.81 -18.08 -8.57
CA LEU A 414 -1.70 -17.28 -9.37
C LEU A 414 -1.17 -15.85 -9.36
N ASN A 415 -1.04 -15.21 -10.51
CA ASN A 415 -0.45 -13.87 -10.66
C ASN A 415 -1.28 -12.92 -11.54
N GLU A 416 -2.42 -13.36 -12.06
CA GLU A 416 -3.34 -12.49 -12.78
C GLU A 416 -4.16 -11.67 -11.76
N LYS A 417 -3.64 -10.49 -11.44
CA LYS A 417 -4.18 -9.64 -10.37
C LYS A 417 -5.63 -9.22 -10.59
N THR A 418 -6.12 -9.24 -11.83
CA THR A 418 -7.52 -8.91 -12.13
C THR A 418 -8.49 -10.01 -11.69
N HIS A 419 -8.04 -11.26 -11.64
CA HIS A 419 -8.82 -12.41 -11.15
C HIS A 419 -8.69 -12.61 -9.63
N LEU A 420 -7.57 -12.16 -9.05
CA LEU A 420 -7.27 -12.32 -7.63
C LEU A 420 -7.93 -11.27 -6.74
N PRO A 421 -8.16 -11.57 -5.46
CA PRO A 421 -7.82 -12.83 -4.78
C PRO A 421 -8.82 -13.97 -5.04
N VAL A 422 -8.44 -15.21 -4.70
CA VAL A 422 -9.32 -16.39 -4.82
C VAL A 422 -10.52 -16.23 -3.89
N LYS A 423 -11.73 -16.26 -4.44
CA LYS A 423 -12.98 -16.15 -3.69
C LYS A 423 -13.46 -17.50 -3.17
N GLN A 424 -13.27 -18.54 -3.98
CA GLN A 424 -13.83 -19.86 -3.69
C GLN A 424 -13.02 -20.97 -4.35
N LEU A 425 -13.00 -22.15 -3.73
CA LEU A 425 -12.45 -23.37 -4.29
C LEU A 425 -13.57 -24.37 -4.58
N ARG A 426 -13.46 -25.11 -5.68
CA ARG A 426 -14.42 -26.11 -6.15
C ARG A 426 -13.69 -27.39 -6.50
N PHE A 427 -14.17 -28.51 -5.96
CA PHE A 427 -13.62 -29.84 -6.23
C PHE A 427 -14.74 -30.88 -6.36
N GLY A 428 -14.43 -31.98 -7.03
CA GLY A 428 -15.29 -33.16 -7.23
C GLY A 428 -14.43 -34.41 -7.39
N ASP A 429 -15.04 -35.54 -7.76
CA ASP A 429 -14.32 -36.82 -7.92
C ASP A 429 -13.58 -37.24 -6.63
N THR A 430 -14.30 -37.19 -5.51
CA THR A 430 -13.82 -37.56 -4.17
C THR A 430 -14.89 -38.35 -3.40
N GLY A 431 -15.81 -39.01 -4.12
CA GLY A 431 -16.97 -39.68 -3.52
C GLY A 431 -16.76 -41.15 -3.25
N ALA A 432 -15.83 -41.82 -3.94
CA ALA A 432 -15.57 -43.24 -3.73
C ALA A 432 -14.56 -43.51 -2.59
N ASN A 433 -14.58 -44.75 -2.06
CA ASN A 433 -13.78 -45.17 -0.89
C ASN A 433 -12.24 -45.03 -1.05
N SER A 434 -11.75 -44.76 -2.26
CA SER A 434 -10.33 -44.60 -2.59
C SER A 434 -9.96 -43.21 -3.12
N GLU A 435 -10.92 -42.28 -3.13
CA GLU A 435 -10.78 -40.96 -3.75
C GLU A 435 -10.79 -39.86 -2.70
N GLN A 436 -9.70 -39.11 -2.63
CA GLN A 436 -9.53 -38.05 -1.65
C GLN A 436 -8.67 -36.92 -2.22
N GLY A 437 -8.94 -35.71 -1.75
CA GLY A 437 -8.13 -34.54 -2.07
C GLY A 437 -7.77 -33.71 -0.85
N TYR A 438 -6.78 -32.84 -0.98
CA TYR A 438 -6.51 -31.79 0.00
C TYR A 438 -6.18 -30.49 -0.72
N HIS A 439 -6.76 -29.39 -0.28
CA HIS A 439 -6.40 -28.07 -0.79
C HIS A 439 -5.63 -27.25 0.25
N THR A 440 -4.82 -26.31 -0.25
CA THR A 440 -4.11 -25.31 0.56
C THR A 440 -4.02 -24.04 -0.27
N LEU A 441 -4.41 -22.91 0.32
CA LEU A 441 -4.39 -21.61 -0.34
C LEU A 441 -3.49 -20.66 0.47
N GLY A 442 -2.48 -20.08 -0.17
CA GLY A 442 -1.58 -19.12 0.47
C GLY A 442 -2.19 -17.73 0.61
N LYS A 443 -1.58 -16.92 1.47
CA LYS A 443 -1.95 -15.51 1.68
C LYS A 443 -1.97 -14.74 0.37
N PHE A 444 -2.91 -13.80 0.26
CA PHE A 444 -2.95 -12.85 -0.84
C PHE A 444 -1.92 -11.75 -0.61
N LYS A 445 -0.98 -11.60 -1.54
CA LYS A 445 0.12 -10.65 -1.44
C LYS A 445 0.07 -9.65 -2.59
N CYS A 446 0.30 -8.37 -2.32
CA CYS A 446 0.39 -7.32 -3.33
C CYS A 446 1.56 -6.37 -3.06
N ASP A 447 2.24 -5.93 -4.12
CA ASP A 447 3.39 -5.02 -4.04
C ASP A 447 3.64 -4.24 -5.36
N GLU A 448 4.65 -3.37 -5.31
CA GLU A 448 5.11 -2.55 -6.43
C GLU A 448 6.46 -3.00 -7.02
N CYS A 449 6.89 -4.26 -6.82
CA CYS A 449 8.18 -4.76 -7.32
C CYS A 449 8.03 -5.67 -8.54
N ARG A 450 8.76 -5.37 -9.62
CA ARG A 450 9.04 -6.31 -10.70
C ARG A 450 10.46 -6.82 -10.50
N ILE A 451 10.71 -8.12 -10.66
CA ILE A 451 12.08 -8.65 -10.75
C ILE A 451 12.18 -9.39 -12.08
N ILE A 452 13.00 -8.85 -12.98
CA ILE A 452 13.32 -9.48 -14.27
C ILE A 452 14.76 -9.98 -14.21
N MET A 453 14.96 -11.27 -14.38
CA MET A 453 16.28 -11.84 -14.65
C MET A 453 16.33 -12.30 -16.09
N PHE A 454 17.28 -11.74 -16.86
CA PHE A 454 17.50 -12.17 -18.23
C PHE A 454 18.36 -13.43 -18.24
N GLU A 455 17.93 -14.43 -19.02
CA GLU A 455 18.73 -15.61 -19.37
C GLU A 455 20.04 -15.22 -20.07
N GLU A 456 20.94 -16.18 -20.22
CA GLU A 456 22.14 -16.01 -21.04
C GLU A 456 21.80 -15.61 -22.49
N LEU A 457 22.65 -14.76 -23.04
CA LEU A 457 22.51 -14.20 -24.39
C LEU A 457 22.55 -15.31 -25.43
N LYS A 458 21.49 -15.41 -26.26
CA LYS A 458 21.42 -16.34 -27.39
C LYS A 458 21.79 -15.58 -28.67
N PRO A 459 23.05 -15.69 -29.16
CA PRO A 459 23.50 -14.95 -30.33
C PRO A 459 22.79 -15.42 -31.61
N GLN A 460 22.69 -14.53 -32.58
CA GLN A 460 22.13 -14.76 -33.92
C GLN A 460 20.67 -15.23 -33.94
N ARG A 461 19.89 -14.89 -32.91
CA ARG A 461 18.45 -15.19 -32.84
C ARG A 461 17.67 -13.93 -32.51
N VAL A 462 16.46 -13.84 -33.06
CA VAL A 462 15.45 -12.81 -32.76
C VAL A 462 14.05 -13.40 -32.89
N ILE A 463 13.13 -12.96 -32.03
CA ILE A 463 11.71 -13.35 -32.13
C ILE A 463 10.96 -12.33 -32.99
N LYS A 464 10.12 -12.81 -33.92
CA LYS A 464 9.19 -11.98 -34.71
C LYS A 464 7.74 -12.32 -34.35
N GLY A 465 6.83 -11.36 -34.55
CA GLY A 465 5.39 -11.53 -34.26
C GLY A 465 4.97 -11.22 -32.82
N HIS A 466 5.94 -11.15 -31.90
CA HIS A 466 5.72 -10.88 -30.47
C HIS A 466 6.28 -9.53 -30.01
N VAL A 467 6.72 -8.68 -30.94
CA VAL A 467 7.30 -7.37 -30.65
C VAL A 467 6.19 -6.42 -30.17
N ILE A 468 6.29 -5.98 -28.92
CA ILE A 468 5.43 -4.98 -28.29
C ILE A 468 5.76 -3.60 -28.84
N ARG A 469 7.05 -3.24 -28.83
CA ARG A 469 7.55 -1.98 -29.40
C ARG A 469 9.04 -2.06 -29.73
N SER A 470 9.50 -1.15 -30.58
CA SER A 470 10.90 -1.03 -30.98
C SER A 470 11.43 0.38 -30.72
N GLU A 471 12.63 0.48 -30.16
CA GLU A 471 13.27 1.74 -29.75
C GLU A 471 14.76 1.73 -30.13
N GLU A 472 15.32 2.90 -30.46
CA GLU A 472 16.78 3.06 -30.57
C GLU A 472 17.38 3.45 -29.22
N VAL A 473 18.27 2.62 -28.70
CA VAL A 473 18.90 2.80 -27.39
C VAL A 473 20.42 2.95 -27.53
N VAL A 474 21.03 3.68 -26.59
CA VAL A 474 22.49 3.93 -26.60
C VAL A 474 23.31 2.72 -26.13
N ASN A 475 22.72 1.80 -25.37
CA ASN A 475 23.33 0.54 -24.97
C ASN A 475 22.26 -0.51 -24.63
N GLU A 476 22.66 -1.78 -24.55
CA GLU A 476 21.78 -2.90 -24.26
C GLU A 476 21.11 -2.83 -22.88
N GLY A 477 21.79 -2.27 -21.87
CA GLY A 477 21.22 -2.07 -20.52
C GLY A 477 19.95 -1.22 -20.53
N PHE A 478 19.86 -0.22 -21.42
CA PHE A 478 18.62 0.55 -21.61
C PHE A 478 17.48 -0.32 -22.16
N CYS A 479 17.78 -1.31 -22.99
CA CYS A 479 16.77 -2.23 -23.51
C CYS A 479 16.20 -3.11 -22.39
N ARG A 480 17.06 -3.59 -21.48
CA ARG A 480 16.65 -4.32 -20.27
C ARG A 480 15.76 -3.48 -19.36
N THR A 481 16.15 -2.23 -19.10
CA THR A 481 15.34 -1.30 -18.29
C THR A 481 14.00 -0.99 -18.95
N MET A 482 13.98 -0.81 -20.27
CA MET A 482 12.72 -0.60 -21.01
C MET A 482 11.80 -1.82 -20.90
N CYS A 483 12.34 -3.04 -20.93
CA CYS A 483 11.56 -4.26 -20.70
C CYS A 483 11.03 -4.32 -19.26
N TYR A 484 11.86 -3.97 -18.27
CA TYR A 484 11.44 -3.84 -16.86
C TYR A 484 10.30 -2.85 -16.66
N MET A 485 10.30 -1.74 -17.41
CA MET A 485 9.25 -0.73 -17.33
C MET A 485 8.00 -1.09 -18.15
N GLU A 486 8.08 -2.09 -19.04
CA GLU A 486 6.99 -2.51 -19.94
C GLU A 486 6.31 -3.78 -19.40
N PRO A 487 5.13 -3.72 -18.76
CA PRO A 487 4.56 -4.82 -17.98
C PRO A 487 4.45 -6.15 -18.73
N ASN A 488 4.18 -6.09 -20.04
CA ASN A 488 4.01 -7.26 -20.88
C ASN A 488 5.33 -7.81 -21.46
N CYS A 489 6.46 -7.14 -21.21
CA CYS A 489 7.75 -7.55 -21.76
C CYS A 489 8.35 -8.72 -20.99
N VAL A 490 8.56 -9.85 -21.66
CA VAL A 490 9.18 -11.05 -21.10
C VAL A 490 10.41 -11.51 -21.90
N SER A 491 10.83 -10.75 -22.93
CA SER A 491 12.12 -10.93 -23.59
C SER A 491 12.48 -9.71 -24.46
N ILE A 492 13.73 -9.60 -24.91
CA ILE A 492 14.19 -8.52 -25.81
C ILE A 492 14.97 -9.07 -27.01
N ASN A 493 14.81 -8.40 -28.17
CA ASN A 493 15.75 -8.51 -29.28
C ASN A 493 16.66 -7.27 -29.27
N VAL A 494 17.95 -7.47 -29.49
CA VAL A 494 18.91 -6.36 -29.57
C VAL A 494 19.72 -6.48 -30.85
N LYS A 495 19.78 -5.40 -31.63
CA LYS A 495 20.55 -5.31 -32.87
C LYS A 495 21.42 -4.06 -32.87
N PRO A 496 22.74 -4.13 -33.10
CA PRO A 496 23.56 -2.95 -33.25
C PRO A 496 23.21 -2.16 -34.53
N LEU A 497 23.24 -0.83 -34.45
CA LEU A 497 23.02 0.12 -35.54
C LEU A 497 24.30 0.89 -35.88
N GLN A 498 24.39 1.44 -37.09
CA GLN A 498 25.49 2.34 -37.48
C GLN A 498 25.46 3.60 -36.59
N GLY A 499 26.61 3.95 -35.99
CA GLY A 499 26.73 5.09 -35.07
C GLY A 499 26.74 4.74 -33.58
N GLY A 500 26.92 3.46 -33.22
CA GLY A 500 27.13 3.03 -31.82
C GLY A 500 25.86 2.92 -30.97
N LYS A 501 24.68 2.96 -31.61
CA LYS A 501 23.38 2.71 -30.98
C LYS A 501 22.92 1.27 -31.22
N TYR A 502 21.86 0.85 -30.55
CA TYR A 502 21.22 -0.45 -30.70
C TYR A 502 19.73 -0.26 -30.98
N LYS A 503 19.18 -1.04 -31.90
CA LYS A 503 17.74 -1.25 -32.03
C LYS A 503 17.31 -2.29 -31.00
N CYS A 504 16.49 -1.85 -30.06
CA CYS A 504 15.87 -2.65 -29.01
C CYS A 504 14.44 -2.99 -29.41
N GLU A 505 14.04 -4.25 -29.39
CA GLU A 505 12.66 -4.68 -29.63
C GLU A 505 12.19 -5.44 -28.38
N LEU A 506 11.18 -4.92 -27.67
CA LEU A 506 10.59 -5.54 -26.48
C LEU A 506 9.55 -6.59 -26.90
N ASN A 507 9.52 -7.77 -26.30
CA ASN A 507 8.63 -8.86 -26.72
C ASN A 507 7.78 -9.41 -25.58
N ASN A 508 6.58 -9.90 -25.92
CA ASN A 508 5.63 -10.50 -24.99
C ASN A 508 5.68 -12.05 -24.91
N ALA A 509 6.71 -12.68 -25.47
CA ALA A 509 6.88 -14.13 -25.44
C ALA A 509 8.35 -14.53 -25.22
N THR A 510 8.60 -15.65 -24.55
CA THR A 510 9.92 -16.27 -24.39
C THR A 510 10.14 -17.40 -25.39
N ALA A 511 11.39 -17.74 -25.68
CA ALA A 511 11.80 -18.65 -26.76
C ALA A 511 11.58 -20.15 -26.48
N ASP A 512 10.60 -20.53 -25.66
CA ASP A 512 10.28 -21.93 -25.35
C ASP A 512 8.86 -22.30 -25.79
N GLU A 513 8.63 -22.19 -27.10
CA GLU A 513 7.50 -22.83 -27.77
C GLU A 513 7.97 -23.37 -29.10
N SER A 514 7.70 -24.65 -29.34
CA SER A 514 7.98 -25.41 -30.57
C SER A 514 7.19 -24.92 -31.80
N GLN A 515 6.89 -23.62 -31.89
CA GLN A 515 6.19 -22.95 -32.99
C GLN A 515 6.81 -21.60 -33.41
N LEU A 516 7.90 -21.14 -32.78
CA LEU A 516 8.53 -19.87 -33.16
C LEU A 516 9.42 -20.00 -34.40
N VAL A 517 9.17 -19.17 -35.42
CA VAL A 517 10.06 -19.00 -36.58
C VAL A 517 11.27 -18.16 -36.15
N PHE A 518 12.38 -18.82 -35.81
CA PHE A 518 13.68 -18.15 -35.74
C PHE A 518 14.16 -17.89 -37.18
N LEU A 519 14.42 -16.63 -37.54
CA LEU A 519 15.16 -16.31 -38.75
C LEU A 519 16.64 -16.19 -38.41
N GLU A 520 17.49 -16.86 -39.19
CA GLU A 520 18.91 -16.50 -39.27
C GLU A 520 19.00 -15.03 -39.71
N PRO A 521 19.65 -14.15 -38.91
CA PRO A 521 19.69 -12.73 -39.23
C PRO A 521 20.58 -12.49 -40.45
N GLU A 522 20.14 -11.59 -41.34
CA GLU A 522 20.93 -11.07 -42.49
C GLU A 522 22.22 -10.33 -42.06
N THR A 523 22.46 -10.16 -40.75
CA THR A 523 23.57 -9.39 -40.17
C THR A 523 24.20 -10.13 -38.98
N PHE A 524 25.53 -10.23 -38.97
CA PHE A 524 26.32 -11.10 -38.08
C PHE A 524 26.29 -10.80 -36.57
N ASN A 525 25.51 -9.82 -36.07
CA ASN A 525 25.63 -9.31 -34.68
C ASN A 525 24.30 -9.13 -33.89
N ALA A 526 23.17 -9.67 -34.35
CA ALA A 526 21.90 -9.62 -33.59
C ALA A 526 21.84 -10.70 -32.50
N TYR A 527 21.18 -10.45 -31.36
CA TYR A 527 21.00 -11.44 -30.30
C TYR A 527 19.70 -11.28 -29.52
N TYR A 528 19.32 -12.36 -28.83
CA TYR A 528 18.08 -12.53 -28.08
C TYR A 528 18.36 -12.79 -26.59
N LEU A 529 17.52 -12.23 -25.72
CA LEU A 529 17.56 -12.47 -24.27
C LEU A 529 16.14 -12.76 -23.77
N ALA A 530 15.90 -13.98 -23.27
CA ALA A 530 14.68 -14.39 -22.57
C ALA A 530 14.70 -13.91 -21.12
N VAL A 531 13.53 -13.78 -20.49
CA VAL A 531 13.42 -13.59 -19.04
C VAL A 531 13.09 -14.92 -18.38
N GLU A 532 13.88 -15.32 -17.40
CA GLU A 532 13.57 -16.46 -16.53
C GLU A 532 12.96 -15.94 -15.22
N VAL A 533 11.73 -16.34 -14.92
CA VAL A 533 11.09 -16.06 -13.62
C VAL A 533 11.46 -17.20 -12.68
N SER A 534 12.68 -17.19 -12.12
CA SER A 534 13.18 -18.36 -11.40
C SER A 534 12.74 -18.43 -9.94
N LYS A 535 12.21 -19.61 -9.57
CA LYS A 535 12.27 -20.22 -8.25
C LYS A 535 13.66 -20.06 -7.61
N LEU A 536 13.70 -19.97 -6.28
CA LEU A 536 14.90 -19.97 -5.43
C LEU A 536 16.02 -20.89 -5.98
N PHE A 537 17.15 -20.31 -6.37
CA PHE A 537 18.44 -21.00 -6.35
C PHE A 537 19.47 -20.11 -5.65
N ILE A 538 20.01 -20.64 -4.55
CA ILE A 538 21.04 -20.03 -3.72
C ILE A 538 22.36 -20.12 -4.48
N TYR A 539 22.93 -18.99 -4.90
CA TYR A 539 24.38 -18.85 -5.02
C TYR A 539 24.83 -17.53 -4.40
N MET A 540 25.71 -17.65 -3.41
CA MET A 540 26.34 -16.55 -2.69
C MET A 540 27.25 -15.75 -3.64
N PHE A 541 26.91 -14.50 -3.91
CA PHE A 541 27.92 -13.43 -4.03
C PHE A 541 27.38 -12.14 -3.41
N SER A 542 28.03 -11.72 -2.32
CA SER A 542 27.78 -10.46 -1.63
C SER A 542 28.26 -9.27 -2.46
N PHE A 543 27.38 -8.30 -2.70
CA PHE A 543 27.78 -6.88 -2.77
C PHE A 543 26.78 -6.01 -2.01
N ARG A 544 27.31 -5.30 -0.99
CA ARG A 544 26.63 -4.30 -0.17
C ARG A 544 26.56 -2.95 -0.91
N GLY A 545 25.41 -2.29 -0.96
CA GLY A 545 25.29 -0.84 -1.29
C GLY A 545 23.88 -0.41 -1.74
N PRO A 546 23.44 0.85 -1.48
CA PRO A 546 22.06 1.18 -1.08
C PRO A 546 21.16 1.73 -2.20
N CYS A 547 19.89 1.33 -2.25
CA CYS A 547 18.86 2.07 -2.98
C CYS A 547 18.26 3.16 -2.07
N SER A 548 18.75 4.40 -2.21
CA SER A 548 18.16 5.58 -1.59
C SER A 548 18.03 6.71 -2.61
N LYS A 549 16.80 7.23 -2.71
CA LYS A 549 16.35 8.54 -3.25
C LYS A 549 16.36 8.68 -4.78
N SER A 550 15.15 8.60 -5.34
CA SER A 550 14.84 8.72 -6.77
C SER A 550 15.53 7.66 -7.63
N CYS A 551 14.85 7.21 -8.67
CA CYS A 551 15.47 6.38 -9.70
C CYS A 551 16.50 7.25 -10.46
N VAL A 552 17.70 7.38 -9.89
CA VAL A 552 18.90 7.93 -10.53
C VAL A 552 19.93 6.82 -10.48
N MET A 553 20.10 6.15 -11.61
CA MET A 553 21.22 5.23 -11.83
C MET A 553 22.51 6.07 -11.74
N SER A 554 23.27 5.94 -10.65
CA SER A 554 24.58 6.59 -10.50
C SER A 554 25.59 5.85 -11.38
N LEU A 555 25.66 6.23 -12.66
CA LEU A 555 26.79 5.93 -13.53
C LEU A 555 27.95 6.86 -13.13
N LYS A 556 29.05 6.29 -12.62
CA LYS A 556 30.35 6.96 -12.66
C LYS A 556 30.73 7.13 -14.14
N LEU A 557 30.43 8.28 -14.71
CA LEU A 557 31.05 8.76 -15.96
C LEU A 557 31.83 10.02 -15.63
N SER A 558 33.11 10.00 -15.98
CA SER A 558 34.01 11.15 -15.94
C SER A 558 33.45 12.31 -16.77
N PHE A 559 33.61 13.52 -16.25
CA PHE A 559 33.06 14.79 -16.73
C PHE A 559 33.08 15.03 -18.25
N SER A 560 31.95 15.49 -18.78
CA SER A 560 31.87 16.67 -19.64
C SER A 560 30.44 17.22 -19.65
N TYR A 561 30.32 18.54 -19.51
CA TYR A 561 29.11 19.32 -19.25
C TYR A 561 28.01 19.16 -20.33
N TYR A 562 26.86 18.59 -19.97
CA TYR A 562 25.58 18.85 -20.63
C TYR A 562 24.46 18.96 -19.60
N LEU A 563 23.80 20.13 -19.53
CA LEU A 563 22.59 20.38 -18.75
C LEU A 563 21.39 19.73 -19.47
N PHE A 564 21.03 18.50 -19.10
CA PHE A 564 19.75 17.92 -19.48
C PHE A 564 18.66 18.39 -18.51
N ARG A 565 17.72 19.23 -18.98
CA ARG A 565 16.43 19.40 -18.30
C ARG A 565 15.60 18.14 -18.52
N PHE A 566 15.47 17.32 -17.49
CA PHE A 566 14.48 16.24 -17.49
C PHE A 566 13.09 16.87 -17.28
N GLN A 567 12.24 16.80 -18.31
CA GLN A 567 10.81 16.95 -18.12
C GLN A 567 10.25 15.55 -17.82
N GLN A 568 9.70 15.37 -16.62
CA GLN A 568 9.14 14.10 -16.18
C GLN A 568 8.03 13.69 -17.14
N ASN A 569 8.13 12.52 -17.78
CA ASN A 569 7.09 12.03 -18.69
C ASN A 569 5.83 11.72 -17.86
N PRO A 570 4.73 12.48 -18.01
CA PRO A 570 3.55 12.29 -17.16
C PRO A 570 2.88 10.92 -17.39
N CYS A 571 3.08 10.31 -18.56
CA CYS A 571 2.60 8.96 -18.87
C CYS A 571 3.39 7.84 -18.19
N SER A 572 4.55 8.11 -17.58
CA SER A 572 5.36 7.11 -16.86
C SER A 572 4.66 6.52 -15.63
N SER A 573 3.66 7.23 -15.10
CA SER A 573 2.81 6.77 -14.00
C SER A 573 1.63 5.89 -14.44
N SER A 574 1.57 5.53 -15.73
CA SER A 574 0.44 4.83 -16.36
C SER A 574 -0.91 5.45 -16.00
N PRO A 575 -1.10 6.77 -16.21
CA PRO A 575 -2.28 7.47 -15.72
C PRO A 575 -3.56 7.15 -16.49
N CYS A 576 -3.49 6.35 -17.57
CA CYS A 576 -4.66 5.92 -18.34
C CYS A 576 -5.01 4.47 -17.99
N LEU A 577 -6.17 4.29 -17.37
CA LEU A 577 -6.70 3.01 -16.93
C LEU A 577 -7.41 2.27 -18.09
N ASN A 578 -7.81 1.03 -17.85
CA ASN A 578 -8.65 0.23 -18.76
C ASN A 578 -8.15 0.16 -20.21
N ARG A 579 -6.83 0.00 -20.38
CA ARG A 579 -6.14 -0.06 -21.68
C ARG A 579 -6.22 1.24 -22.51
N GLY A 580 -6.48 2.38 -21.86
CA GLY A 580 -6.44 3.70 -22.50
C GLY A 580 -5.02 4.11 -22.92
N THR A 581 -4.89 4.76 -24.07
CA THR A 581 -3.60 5.23 -24.59
C THR A 581 -3.24 6.59 -24.01
N CYS A 582 -2.09 6.68 -23.33
CA CYS A 582 -1.58 7.96 -22.81
C CYS A 582 -0.84 8.75 -23.89
N GLN A 583 -1.25 10.00 -24.10
CA GLN A 583 -0.60 10.94 -25.02
C GLN A 583 -0.02 12.12 -24.24
N VAL A 584 1.29 12.32 -24.34
CA VAL A 584 2.02 13.45 -23.72
C VAL A 584 1.76 14.77 -24.45
N GLY A 585 1.90 15.89 -23.75
CA GLY A 585 1.85 17.25 -24.33
C GLY A 585 0.45 17.87 -24.39
N PHE A 586 -0.53 17.31 -23.69
CA PHE A 586 -1.91 17.79 -23.66
C PHE A 586 -2.33 18.18 -22.25
N THR A 587 -3.26 19.13 -22.11
CA THR A 587 -3.79 19.64 -20.83
C THR A 587 -2.74 20.29 -19.91
N SER A 588 -3.19 20.90 -18.81
CA SER A 588 -2.31 21.45 -17.76
C SER A 588 -1.57 20.37 -16.96
N LYS A 589 -1.97 19.09 -17.08
CA LYS A 589 -1.30 17.94 -16.45
C LYS A 589 -0.19 17.33 -17.32
N GLY A 590 -0.01 17.82 -18.56
CA GLY A 590 1.04 17.38 -19.48
C GLY A 590 0.76 16.06 -20.21
N PHE A 591 -0.43 15.47 -20.05
CA PHE A 591 -0.91 14.33 -20.83
C PHE A 591 -2.45 14.36 -21.02
N ARG A 592 -2.96 13.51 -21.93
CA ARG A 592 -4.37 13.12 -22.03
C ARG A 592 -4.49 11.62 -22.27
N CYS A 593 -5.63 11.03 -21.89
CA CYS A 593 -5.93 9.62 -22.16
C CYS A 593 -6.92 9.48 -23.32
N LEU A 594 -6.60 8.59 -24.26
CA LEU A 594 -7.54 8.11 -25.28
C LEU A 594 -8.14 6.80 -24.80
N CYS A 595 -9.42 6.81 -24.45
CA CYS A 595 -10.08 5.65 -23.87
C CYS A 595 -10.53 4.68 -24.94
N VAL A 596 -10.43 3.39 -24.65
CA VAL A 596 -11.06 2.35 -25.47
C VAL A 596 -12.58 2.41 -25.33
N PRO A 597 -13.35 1.96 -26.34
CA PRO A 597 -14.81 1.89 -26.23
C PRO A 597 -15.25 1.11 -24.99
N GLY A 598 -16.11 1.73 -24.18
CA GLY A 598 -16.54 1.19 -22.88
C GLY A 598 -15.97 1.94 -21.68
N TYR A 599 -15.08 2.91 -21.88
CA TYR A 599 -14.54 3.75 -20.82
C TYR A 599 -14.41 5.22 -21.23
N ALA A 600 -14.44 6.11 -20.24
CA ALA A 600 -14.41 7.55 -20.39
C ALA A 600 -13.73 8.23 -19.19
N GLY A 601 -13.66 9.56 -19.23
CA GLY A 601 -13.03 10.38 -18.19
C GLY A 601 -11.55 10.65 -18.44
N ALA A 602 -10.95 11.52 -17.62
CA ALA A 602 -9.60 12.03 -17.83
C ALA A 602 -8.50 10.94 -17.80
N ASN A 603 -8.78 9.82 -17.14
CA ASN A 603 -7.90 8.65 -16.99
C ASN A 603 -8.56 7.35 -17.46
N CYS A 604 -9.67 7.39 -18.21
CA CYS A 604 -10.40 6.19 -18.65
C CYS A 604 -10.90 5.28 -17.52
N SER A 605 -11.14 5.83 -16.33
CA SER A 605 -11.67 5.09 -15.18
C SER A 605 -13.18 4.94 -15.18
N VAL A 606 -13.90 5.80 -15.90
CA VAL A 606 -15.35 5.96 -15.76
C VAL A 606 -16.07 5.12 -16.83
N PRO A 607 -16.85 4.09 -16.46
CA PRO A 607 -17.70 3.40 -17.40
C PRO A 607 -18.84 4.31 -17.89
N PRO A 608 -19.38 4.10 -19.11
CA PRO A 608 -20.54 4.84 -19.58
C PRO A 608 -21.80 4.47 -18.80
N LYS A 609 -22.67 5.44 -18.56
CA LYS A 609 -23.95 5.23 -17.84
C LYS A 609 -24.91 4.21 -18.47
N SER A 610 -24.85 4.06 -19.79
CA SER A 610 -25.69 3.11 -20.54
C SER A 610 -25.06 2.85 -21.91
N CYS A 611 -25.58 1.87 -22.65
CA CYS A 611 -25.14 1.63 -24.03
C CYS A 611 -25.41 2.84 -24.94
N SER A 612 -26.47 3.62 -24.66
CA SER A 612 -26.74 4.84 -25.44
C SER A 612 -25.74 5.95 -25.13
N HIS A 613 -25.32 6.07 -23.87
CA HIS A 613 -24.24 6.98 -23.51
C HIS A 613 -22.90 6.54 -24.12
N LEU A 614 -22.61 5.23 -24.11
CA LEU A 614 -21.43 4.66 -24.78
C LEU A 614 -21.39 5.01 -26.26
N LYS A 615 -22.49 4.80 -26.99
CA LYS A 615 -22.57 5.09 -28.43
C LYS A 615 -22.38 6.58 -28.75
N LYS A 616 -22.77 7.47 -27.84
CA LYS A 616 -22.53 8.92 -27.94
C LYS A 616 -21.05 9.27 -27.76
N LEU A 617 -20.36 8.60 -26.84
CA LEU A 617 -18.93 8.80 -26.57
C LEU A 617 -18.04 8.20 -27.65
N HIS A 618 -18.40 7.01 -28.13
CA HIS A 618 -17.64 6.19 -29.08
C HIS A 618 -18.56 5.75 -30.22
N ARG A 619 -18.56 6.52 -31.33
CA ARG A 619 -19.49 6.28 -32.46
C ARG A 619 -19.23 4.93 -33.13
N GLU A 620 -18.00 4.46 -33.08
CA GLU A 620 -17.49 3.19 -33.61
C GLU A 620 -17.80 1.96 -32.74
N ALA A 621 -18.42 2.14 -31.56
CA ALA A 621 -18.76 1.03 -30.68
C ALA A 621 -19.66 0.00 -31.40
N LYS A 622 -19.33 -1.29 -31.24
CA LYS A 622 -19.98 -2.45 -31.88
C LYS A 622 -20.95 -3.14 -30.91
N SER A 623 -21.80 -4.03 -31.42
CA SER A 623 -22.70 -4.82 -30.58
C SER A 623 -21.93 -5.90 -29.83
N GLU A 624 -21.62 -5.65 -28.56
CA GLU A 624 -20.78 -6.48 -27.71
C GLU A 624 -21.17 -6.29 -26.23
N PRO A 625 -20.70 -7.14 -25.32
CA PRO A 625 -20.82 -6.90 -23.89
C PRO A 625 -19.93 -5.73 -23.42
N TYR A 626 -20.49 -4.74 -22.73
CA TYR A 626 -19.74 -3.63 -22.12
C TYR A 626 -20.06 -3.45 -20.64
N MET A 627 -19.11 -2.89 -19.89
CA MET A 627 -19.37 -2.40 -18.53
C MET A 627 -20.13 -1.08 -18.61
N ILE A 628 -21.19 -0.95 -17.82
CA ILE A 628 -21.91 0.31 -17.64
C ILE A 628 -22.03 0.66 -16.15
N ASP A 629 -22.20 1.94 -15.89
CA ASP A 629 -22.36 2.50 -14.55
C ASP A 629 -23.43 3.60 -14.52
N PRO A 630 -24.72 3.22 -14.43
CA PRO A 630 -25.83 4.16 -14.53
C PRO A 630 -25.84 5.25 -13.45
N ASP A 631 -25.46 4.94 -12.22
CA ASP A 631 -25.44 5.87 -11.09
C ASP A 631 -24.11 6.61 -10.91
N SER A 632 -23.03 6.19 -11.59
CA SER A 632 -21.75 6.90 -11.69
C SER A 632 -20.98 7.02 -10.36
N GLU A 633 -21.38 7.95 -9.49
CA GLU A 633 -20.79 8.10 -8.14
C GLU A 633 -21.72 7.58 -7.04
N GLY A 634 -22.74 6.79 -7.42
CA GLY A 634 -23.61 6.11 -6.48
C GLY A 634 -22.94 4.91 -5.82
N GLU A 635 -23.65 4.31 -4.85
CA GLU A 635 -23.16 3.16 -4.09
C GLU A 635 -23.19 1.84 -4.88
N LEU A 636 -23.79 1.82 -6.09
CA LEU A 636 -23.93 0.60 -6.86
C LEU A 636 -22.69 0.38 -7.74
N LEU A 637 -22.18 -0.86 -7.72
CA LEU A 637 -21.03 -1.21 -8.55
C LEU A 637 -21.39 -1.23 -10.04
N PRO A 638 -20.47 -0.87 -10.95
CA PRO A 638 -20.63 -1.06 -12.39
C PRO A 638 -20.88 -2.53 -12.73
N TYR A 639 -21.64 -2.79 -13.81
CA TYR A 639 -22.00 -4.14 -14.21
C TYR A 639 -22.01 -4.31 -15.73
N LYS A 640 -21.82 -5.56 -16.16
CA LYS A 640 -21.67 -5.91 -17.58
C LYS A 640 -23.03 -6.16 -18.22
N VAL A 641 -23.25 -5.54 -19.38
CA VAL A 641 -24.50 -5.62 -20.14
C VAL A 641 -24.21 -5.89 -21.60
N MET A 642 -25.15 -6.53 -22.30
CA MET A 642 -25.08 -6.62 -23.75
C MET A 642 -25.54 -5.29 -24.34
N CYS A 643 -24.66 -4.63 -25.11
CA CYS A 643 -25.06 -3.47 -25.90
C CYS A 643 -25.37 -3.91 -27.32
N ASP A 644 -26.59 -3.65 -27.78
CA ASP A 644 -26.95 -3.77 -29.18
C ASP A 644 -26.82 -2.39 -29.85
N MET A 645 -25.75 -2.20 -30.61
CA MET A 645 -25.44 -0.96 -31.32
C MET A 645 -26.10 -0.89 -32.70
N THR A 646 -26.94 -1.86 -33.05
CA THR A 646 -27.66 -1.96 -34.33
C THR A 646 -29.17 -1.74 -34.17
N ASP A 647 -29.74 -2.10 -33.01
CA ASP A 647 -31.16 -1.92 -32.70
C ASP A 647 -31.53 -0.43 -32.54
N LYS A 648 -32.82 -0.12 -32.74
CA LYS A 648 -33.43 1.22 -32.62
C LYS A 648 -32.64 2.34 -33.31
N ASN A 649 -32.29 2.15 -34.59
CA ASN A 649 -31.50 3.09 -35.41
C ASN A 649 -30.07 3.35 -34.87
N GLY A 650 -29.47 2.33 -34.23
CA GLY A 650 -28.08 2.38 -33.77
C GLY A 650 -27.83 3.30 -32.59
N VAL A 651 -28.86 3.60 -31.79
CA VAL A 651 -28.74 4.47 -30.61
C VAL A 651 -27.93 3.83 -29.47
N GLY A 652 -27.67 2.53 -29.54
CA GLY A 652 -27.06 1.73 -28.47
C GLY A 652 -28.09 1.32 -27.44
N VAL A 653 -28.67 0.13 -27.61
CA VAL A 653 -29.69 -0.44 -26.70
C VAL A 653 -29.01 -1.30 -25.65
N THR A 654 -29.34 -1.05 -24.38
CA THR A 654 -28.89 -1.87 -23.25
C THR A 654 -29.84 -3.05 -23.10
N VAL A 655 -29.34 -4.28 -23.23
CA VAL A 655 -30.14 -5.52 -23.21
C VAL A 655 -29.78 -6.36 -21.98
N ILE A 656 -30.77 -6.60 -21.12
CA ILE A 656 -30.62 -7.39 -19.88
C ILE A 656 -31.41 -8.68 -20.00
N SER A 657 -30.71 -9.81 -19.82
CA SER A 657 -31.29 -11.16 -19.88
C SER A 657 -31.75 -11.62 -18.49
N HIS A 658 -32.64 -12.61 -18.42
CA HIS A 658 -33.16 -13.18 -17.17
C HIS A 658 -33.54 -14.66 -17.31
N ASP A 659 -33.83 -15.32 -16.18
CA ASP A 659 -34.09 -16.76 -16.08
C ASP A 659 -35.51 -17.22 -16.53
N SER A 660 -36.25 -16.40 -17.28
CA SER A 660 -37.65 -16.66 -17.63
C SER A 660 -38.00 -16.31 -19.07
N GLU A 661 -36.99 -16.35 -19.96
CA GLU A 661 -37.12 -16.05 -21.39
C GLU A 661 -37.74 -17.20 -22.20
N ILE A 662 -37.83 -18.39 -21.61
CA ILE A 662 -38.38 -19.59 -22.23
C ILE A 662 -39.87 -19.70 -21.92
N ARG A 663 -40.64 -20.17 -22.90
CA ARG A 663 -42.06 -20.51 -22.76
C ARG A 663 -42.26 -21.52 -21.62
N THR A 664 -42.87 -21.08 -20.53
CA THR A 664 -42.97 -21.83 -19.28
C THR A 664 -44.42 -22.20 -18.97
N LEU A 665 -44.67 -23.47 -18.67
CA LEU A 665 -46.01 -23.98 -18.32
C LEU A 665 -46.51 -23.39 -16.98
N VAL A 666 -47.77 -22.98 -16.99
CA VAL A 666 -48.57 -22.62 -15.82
C VAL A 666 -49.62 -23.72 -15.63
N LYS A 667 -49.53 -24.44 -14.51
CA LYS A 667 -50.43 -25.55 -14.19
C LYS A 667 -50.56 -25.71 -12.67
N GLY A 668 -51.73 -26.21 -12.23
CA GLY A 668 -51.98 -26.61 -10.85
C GLY A 668 -52.39 -25.46 -9.94
N CYS A 669 -52.97 -24.39 -10.49
CA CYS A 669 -53.34 -23.21 -9.73
C CYS A 669 -54.73 -22.69 -10.09
N GLU A 670 -55.71 -22.94 -9.22
CA GLU A 670 -57.08 -22.43 -9.35
C GLU A 670 -57.21 -20.99 -8.84
N ASN A 671 -56.71 -20.71 -7.63
CA ASN A 671 -56.85 -19.41 -6.99
C ASN A 671 -56.10 -18.31 -7.74
N ALA A 672 -56.67 -17.09 -7.73
CA ALA A 672 -56.05 -15.92 -8.35
C ALA A 672 -54.58 -15.70 -7.91
N GLY A 673 -53.66 -15.76 -8.87
CA GLY A 673 -52.22 -15.56 -8.66
C GLY A 673 -51.52 -16.54 -7.75
N CYS A 674 -52.08 -17.74 -7.49
CA CYS A 674 -51.35 -18.76 -6.72
C CYS A 674 -50.11 -19.30 -7.44
N TYR A 675 -50.07 -19.23 -8.78
CA TYR A 675 -48.86 -19.49 -9.54
C TYR A 675 -47.96 -18.26 -9.46
N SER A 676 -46.68 -18.53 -9.32
CA SER A 676 -45.69 -17.61 -8.78
C SER A 676 -44.36 -17.80 -9.49
N ARG A 677 -43.98 -16.90 -10.39
CA ARG A 677 -42.65 -16.94 -11.03
C ARG A 677 -41.85 -15.68 -10.72
N ASN A 678 -40.86 -15.82 -9.84
CA ASN A 678 -39.85 -14.76 -9.61
C ASN A 678 -38.93 -14.67 -10.82
N ILE A 679 -38.54 -13.44 -11.17
CA ILE A 679 -37.64 -13.16 -12.29
C ILE A 679 -36.27 -12.76 -11.74
N ASN A 680 -35.24 -13.53 -12.09
CA ASN A 680 -33.86 -13.25 -11.74
C ASN A 680 -33.11 -12.76 -12.98
N TYR A 681 -32.69 -11.49 -12.94
CA TYR A 681 -31.92 -10.85 -14.01
C TYR A 681 -30.45 -11.25 -13.94
N THR A 682 -29.90 -11.68 -15.07
CA THR A 682 -28.52 -12.17 -15.16
C THR A 682 -27.54 -11.00 -15.12
N GLY A 683 -26.65 -11.00 -14.13
CA GLY A 683 -25.56 -10.02 -14.03
C GLY A 683 -25.97 -8.61 -13.57
N ALA A 684 -27.21 -8.42 -13.09
CA ALA A 684 -27.68 -7.13 -12.57
C ALA A 684 -28.71 -7.29 -11.43
N SER A 685 -28.56 -6.48 -10.38
CA SER A 685 -29.54 -6.39 -9.29
C SER A 685 -30.72 -5.48 -9.66
N LEU A 686 -31.87 -5.63 -8.98
CA LEU A 686 -33.01 -4.73 -9.16
C LEU A 686 -32.67 -3.26 -8.83
N PHE A 687 -31.72 -3.01 -7.92
CA PHE A 687 -31.23 -1.66 -7.61
C PHE A 687 -30.45 -1.05 -8.77
N GLN A 688 -29.55 -1.82 -9.39
CA GLN A 688 -28.82 -1.42 -10.60
C GLN A 688 -29.75 -1.21 -11.80
N LEU A 689 -30.78 -2.05 -11.95
CA LEU A 689 -31.77 -1.86 -13.02
C LEU A 689 -32.63 -0.61 -12.78
N LYS A 690 -32.91 -0.25 -11.53
CA LYS A 690 -33.58 1.01 -11.19
C LYS A 690 -32.75 2.22 -11.63
N SER A 691 -31.44 2.24 -11.35
CA SER A 691 -30.57 3.33 -11.84
C SER A 691 -30.47 3.36 -13.36
N LEU A 692 -30.43 2.20 -14.04
CA LEU A 692 -30.47 2.12 -15.50
C LEU A 692 -31.76 2.72 -16.10
N THR A 693 -32.93 2.38 -15.56
CA THR A 693 -34.20 2.95 -16.04
C THR A 693 -34.29 4.46 -15.79
N ALA A 694 -33.63 4.96 -14.74
CA ALA A 694 -33.60 6.40 -14.44
C ALA A 694 -32.83 7.18 -15.51
N VAL A 695 -31.65 6.68 -15.93
CA VAL A 695 -30.78 7.36 -16.93
C VAL A 695 -31.15 7.08 -18.38
N SER A 696 -32.04 6.11 -18.63
CA SER A 696 -32.50 5.77 -19.98
C SER A 696 -33.75 6.53 -20.35
N LEU A 697 -33.87 7.00 -21.60
CA LEU A 697 -35.05 7.72 -22.06
C LEU A 697 -36.27 6.80 -22.17
N HIS A 698 -36.07 5.59 -22.67
CA HIS A 698 -37.10 4.57 -22.85
C HIS A 698 -36.61 3.22 -22.29
N CYS A 699 -37.53 2.45 -21.72
CA CYS A 699 -37.32 1.04 -21.41
C CYS A 699 -38.56 0.25 -21.82
N GLU A 700 -38.35 -0.94 -22.39
CA GLU A 700 -39.43 -1.83 -22.79
C GLU A 700 -39.09 -3.28 -22.39
N GLN A 701 -40.12 -4.05 -22.05
CA GLN A 701 -40.02 -5.49 -21.79
C GLN A 701 -41.23 -6.22 -22.37
N PHE A 702 -41.00 -7.25 -23.18
CA PHE A 702 -42.08 -8.01 -23.80
C PHE A 702 -42.69 -8.99 -22.79
N VAL A 703 -44.03 -9.11 -22.76
CA VAL A 703 -44.73 -10.09 -21.93
C VAL A 703 -45.81 -10.77 -22.77
N LYS A 704 -45.95 -12.10 -22.59
CA LYS A 704 -46.91 -12.93 -23.30
C LYS A 704 -47.51 -13.98 -22.37
N TYR A 705 -48.83 -14.16 -22.44
CA TYR A 705 -49.54 -15.28 -21.84
C TYR A 705 -50.40 -15.97 -22.91
N GLU A 706 -50.26 -17.28 -22.99
CA GLU A 706 -51.08 -18.18 -23.80
C GLU A 706 -51.98 -18.96 -22.87
N CYS A 707 -53.25 -19.09 -23.22
CA CYS A 707 -54.27 -19.69 -22.38
C CYS A 707 -55.15 -20.65 -23.17
N TYR A 708 -55.58 -21.73 -22.52
CA TYR A 708 -56.53 -22.70 -23.00
C TYR A 708 -57.48 -23.02 -21.86
N HIS A 709 -58.74 -22.57 -21.97
CA HIS A 709 -59.71 -22.61 -20.87
C HIS A 709 -59.12 -22.03 -19.57
N SER A 710 -58.47 -20.86 -19.66
CA SER A 710 -57.88 -20.16 -18.54
C SER A 710 -58.09 -18.66 -18.69
N ARG A 711 -58.68 -18.02 -17.68
CA ARG A 711 -59.04 -16.61 -17.62
C ARG A 711 -57.93 -15.78 -16.99
N MET A 712 -57.71 -14.57 -17.52
CA MET A 712 -56.74 -13.62 -16.94
C MET A 712 -57.40 -12.56 -16.04
N TRP A 713 -58.61 -12.11 -16.37
CA TRP A 713 -59.35 -11.13 -15.58
C TRP A 713 -59.53 -11.60 -14.13
N TRP A 714 -58.96 -10.86 -13.17
CA TRP A 714 -58.79 -11.17 -11.73
C TRP A 714 -57.80 -12.26 -11.35
N TYR A 715 -57.36 -13.12 -12.27
CA TYR A 715 -56.49 -14.25 -11.97
C TYR A 715 -55.01 -14.02 -12.30
N ALA A 716 -54.70 -13.08 -13.20
CA ALA A 716 -53.34 -12.80 -13.65
C ALA A 716 -52.91 -11.35 -13.40
N TRP A 717 -51.64 -11.16 -13.04
CA TRP A 717 -50.98 -9.86 -12.96
C TRP A 717 -49.46 -10.04 -12.98
N TRP A 718 -48.73 -8.93 -13.13
CA TRP A 718 -47.29 -8.92 -12.90
C TRP A 718 -46.96 -7.96 -11.76
N VAL A 719 -45.77 -8.13 -11.19
CA VAL A 719 -45.30 -7.32 -10.06
C VAL A 719 -44.16 -6.44 -10.52
N SER A 720 -44.27 -5.13 -10.26
CA SER A 720 -43.23 -4.16 -10.60
C SER A 720 -41.97 -4.36 -9.78
N ARG A 721 -40.87 -3.74 -10.21
CA ARG A 721 -39.61 -3.71 -9.45
C ARG A 721 -39.79 -3.25 -7.99
N ASP A 722 -40.73 -2.34 -7.75
CA ASP A 722 -41.05 -1.76 -6.44
C ASP A 722 -42.14 -2.57 -5.69
N SER A 723 -42.41 -3.80 -6.12
CA SER A 723 -43.36 -4.75 -5.50
C SER A 723 -44.83 -4.35 -5.59
N MET A 724 -45.19 -3.50 -6.55
CA MET A 724 -46.59 -3.11 -6.80
C MET A 724 -47.26 -4.12 -7.75
N LYS A 725 -48.54 -4.42 -7.49
CA LYS A 725 -49.37 -5.25 -8.36
C LYS A 725 -49.79 -4.44 -9.59
N MET A 726 -49.39 -4.91 -10.76
CA MET A 726 -49.66 -4.25 -12.04
C MET A 726 -50.77 -4.98 -12.78
N THR A 727 -51.86 -4.28 -13.06
CA THR A 727 -53.07 -4.82 -13.71
C THR A 727 -53.23 -4.34 -15.15
N TYR A 728 -52.12 -4.20 -15.87
CA TYR A 728 -52.13 -3.96 -17.30
C TYR A 728 -51.18 -4.92 -18.02
N TRP A 729 -51.50 -5.24 -19.26
CA TRP A 729 -50.75 -6.19 -20.09
C TRP A 729 -50.42 -5.60 -21.45
N GLY A 730 -49.13 -5.62 -21.81
CA GLY A 730 -48.62 -4.91 -22.97
C GLY A 730 -48.76 -3.39 -22.82
N ASN A 731 -48.96 -2.68 -23.94
CA ASN A 731 -49.07 -1.21 -23.98
C ASN A 731 -50.45 -0.70 -23.52
N ALA A 732 -51.17 -1.48 -22.71
CA ALA A 732 -52.45 -1.06 -22.15
C ALA A 732 -52.24 -0.03 -21.04
N THR A 733 -53.08 0.99 -20.99
CA THR A 733 -53.13 1.92 -19.85
C THR A 733 -53.99 1.33 -18.73
N PRO A 734 -53.55 1.41 -17.45
CA PRO A 734 -54.36 0.90 -16.34
C PRO A 734 -55.70 1.65 -16.26
N ARG A 735 -56.82 0.93 -16.33
CA ARG A 735 -58.17 1.46 -16.11
C ARG A 735 -58.87 0.73 -14.96
N GLY A 736 -58.96 1.39 -13.81
CA GLY A 736 -59.65 0.85 -12.63
C GLY A 736 -58.94 -0.36 -12.01
N ASN A 737 -59.69 -1.22 -11.31
CA ASN A 737 -59.16 -2.32 -10.50
C ASN A 737 -58.95 -3.64 -11.27
N GLY A 738 -59.24 -3.68 -12.58
CA GLY A 738 -59.23 -4.89 -13.40
C GLY A 738 -58.06 -4.97 -14.39
N LEU A 739 -57.67 -6.18 -14.77
CA LEU A 739 -56.60 -6.43 -15.73
C LEU A 739 -56.97 -5.92 -17.12
N THR A 740 -56.24 -4.96 -17.68
CA THR A 740 -56.50 -4.47 -19.04
C THR A 740 -55.42 -4.92 -20.01
N CYS A 741 -55.79 -5.57 -21.11
CA CYS A 741 -54.87 -5.95 -22.19
C CYS A 741 -54.97 -5.02 -23.41
N THR A 742 -53.95 -5.03 -24.26
CA THR A 742 -53.86 -4.17 -25.45
C THR A 742 -55.07 -4.34 -26.38
N CYS A 743 -55.55 -5.58 -26.57
CA CYS A 743 -56.74 -5.84 -27.39
C CYS A 743 -58.02 -5.23 -26.78
N GLY A 744 -58.11 -5.15 -25.45
CA GLY A 744 -59.27 -4.62 -24.73
C GLY A 744 -59.36 -3.10 -24.84
N VAL A 745 -58.21 -2.43 -24.85
CA VAL A 745 -58.10 -0.99 -25.12
C VAL A 745 -58.48 -0.68 -26.57
N ASN A 746 -57.94 -1.45 -27.52
CA ASN A 746 -58.15 -1.22 -28.96
C ASN A 746 -59.46 -1.81 -29.51
N LYS A 747 -60.27 -2.46 -28.66
CA LYS A 747 -61.50 -3.17 -29.04
C LYS A 747 -61.29 -4.21 -30.15
N THR A 748 -60.12 -4.84 -30.14
CA THR A 748 -59.70 -5.88 -31.10
C THR A 748 -59.64 -7.27 -30.49
N CYS A 749 -60.06 -7.46 -29.22
CA CYS A 749 -60.19 -8.81 -28.67
C CYS A 749 -61.25 -9.60 -29.44
N THR A 750 -61.24 -10.93 -29.26
CA THR A 750 -62.17 -11.88 -29.90
C THR A 750 -63.65 -11.48 -29.79
N LYS A 751 -64.03 -10.78 -28.72
CA LYS A 751 -65.28 -10.04 -28.61
C LYS A 751 -65.01 -8.65 -28.01
N ALA A 752 -65.75 -7.65 -28.46
CA ALA A 752 -65.52 -6.24 -28.12
C ALA A 752 -65.70 -5.90 -26.61
N TRP A 753 -66.35 -6.77 -25.84
CA TRP A 753 -66.55 -6.63 -24.40
C TRP A 753 -65.52 -7.36 -23.53
N TYR A 754 -64.62 -8.16 -24.12
CA TYR A 754 -63.52 -8.75 -23.36
C TYR A 754 -62.41 -7.74 -23.08
N HIS A 755 -61.77 -7.87 -21.92
CA HIS A 755 -60.64 -7.02 -21.53
C HIS A 755 -59.30 -7.59 -22.03
N CYS A 756 -59.23 -8.91 -22.16
CA CYS A 756 -58.15 -9.70 -22.69
C CYS A 756 -58.72 -10.85 -23.53
N ASN A 757 -57.97 -11.36 -24.52
CA ASN A 757 -58.40 -12.52 -25.31
C ASN A 757 -58.61 -13.76 -24.44
N CYS A 758 -57.77 -13.95 -23.43
CA CYS A 758 -57.88 -15.04 -22.47
C CYS A 758 -59.13 -14.99 -21.58
N ASP A 759 -59.85 -13.86 -21.52
CA ASP A 759 -61.08 -13.78 -20.73
C ASP A 759 -62.26 -14.54 -21.32
N ALA A 760 -62.13 -14.97 -22.59
CA ALA A 760 -63.08 -15.83 -23.27
C ALA A 760 -63.27 -17.17 -22.55
N ASN A 761 -62.23 -17.66 -21.86
CA ASN A 761 -62.21 -18.90 -21.10
C ASN A 761 -62.85 -20.09 -21.84
N ASP A 762 -62.40 -20.37 -23.05
CA ASP A 762 -62.92 -21.44 -23.90
C ASP A 762 -61.84 -22.47 -24.27
N LEU A 763 -62.27 -23.59 -24.84
CA LEU A 763 -61.41 -24.72 -25.24
C LEU A 763 -60.59 -24.43 -26.52
N GLN A 764 -60.17 -23.18 -26.70
CA GLN A 764 -59.31 -22.73 -27.80
C GLN A 764 -58.08 -22.05 -27.22
N TRP A 765 -56.93 -22.27 -27.86
CA TRP A 765 -55.72 -21.54 -27.51
C TRP A 765 -55.89 -20.07 -27.88
N ARG A 766 -55.70 -19.19 -26.90
CA ARG A 766 -55.72 -17.73 -27.07
C ARG A 766 -54.44 -17.13 -26.48
N GLU A 767 -54.19 -15.87 -26.83
CA GLU A 767 -52.97 -15.17 -26.45
C GLU A 767 -53.26 -13.70 -26.14
N ASP A 768 -52.65 -13.21 -25.06
CA ASP A 768 -52.46 -11.80 -24.79
C ASP A 768 -50.97 -11.50 -24.65
N SER A 769 -50.46 -10.59 -25.49
CA SER A 769 -49.05 -10.20 -25.50
C SER A 769 -48.85 -8.72 -25.80
N GLY A 770 -47.66 -8.20 -25.49
CA GLY A 770 -47.25 -6.85 -25.83
C GLY A 770 -46.02 -6.38 -25.05
N PHE A 771 -45.55 -5.18 -25.36
CA PHE A 771 -44.47 -4.53 -24.61
C PHE A 771 -45.04 -3.76 -23.43
N LEU A 772 -44.46 -3.96 -22.25
CA LEU A 772 -44.56 -3.05 -21.12
C LEU A 772 -43.54 -1.94 -21.38
N SER A 773 -43.96 -0.67 -21.35
CA SER A 773 -43.11 0.47 -21.74
C SER A 773 -43.02 1.59 -20.70
N ASP A 774 -43.79 1.50 -19.61
CA ASP A 774 -43.62 2.41 -18.48
C ASP A 774 -42.33 2.05 -17.73
N LYS A 775 -41.28 2.83 -17.97
CA LYS A 775 -39.97 2.61 -17.35
C LYS A 775 -39.98 2.77 -15.82
N THR A 776 -41.03 3.35 -15.25
CA THR A 776 -41.14 3.52 -13.79
C THR A 776 -41.61 2.24 -13.09
N ASP A 777 -42.28 1.34 -13.81
CA ASP A 777 -42.73 0.05 -13.28
C ASP A 777 -41.78 -1.11 -13.60
N LEU A 778 -41.01 -0.98 -14.68
CA LEU A 778 -40.04 -1.97 -15.13
C LEU A 778 -38.76 -2.01 -14.27
N PRO A 779 -38.03 -3.12 -14.21
CA PRO A 779 -38.33 -4.44 -14.78
C PRO A 779 -39.49 -5.19 -14.10
N VAL A 780 -40.01 -6.23 -14.78
CA VAL A 780 -40.92 -7.21 -14.17
C VAL A 780 -40.18 -8.03 -13.10
N LYS A 781 -40.59 -7.89 -11.84
CA LYS A 781 -40.03 -8.65 -10.71
C LYS A 781 -40.61 -10.06 -10.59
N GLN A 782 -41.89 -10.21 -10.94
CA GLN A 782 -42.62 -11.47 -10.76
C GLN A 782 -43.84 -11.55 -11.67
N LEU A 783 -44.18 -12.77 -12.12
CA LEU A 783 -45.42 -13.08 -12.83
C LEU A 783 -46.36 -13.91 -11.96
N ARG A 784 -47.66 -13.62 -12.03
CA ARG A 784 -48.72 -14.23 -11.23
C ARG A 784 -49.87 -14.68 -12.13
N PHE A 785 -50.28 -15.93 -11.99
CA PHE A 785 -51.37 -16.52 -12.76
C PHE A 785 -52.26 -17.41 -11.88
N GLY A 786 -53.49 -17.66 -12.33
CA GLY A 786 -54.49 -18.55 -11.73
C GLY A 786 -55.38 -19.15 -12.83
N ASP A 787 -56.47 -19.82 -12.45
CA ASP A 787 -57.40 -20.47 -13.41
C ASP A 787 -56.68 -21.49 -14.33
N THR A 788 -55.86 -22.35 -13.71
CA THR A 788 -55.11 -23.46 -14.34
C THR A 788 -55.11 -24.72 -13.45
N GLY A 789 -56.11 -24.87 -12.60
CA GLY A 789 -56.22 -25.94 -11.60
C GLY A 789 -56.89 -27.20 -12.13
N GLN A 790 -57.77 -27.08 -13.13
CA GLN A 790 -58.54 -28.20 -13.66
C GLN A 790 -57.84 -28.89 -14.84
N ASN A 791 -58.29 -30.11 -15.18
CA ASN A 791 -57.62 -30.97 -16.17
C ASN A 791 -57.62 -30.42 -17.60
N ASN A 792 -58.59 -29.57 -17.94
CA ASN A 792 -58.77 -28.92 -19.23
C ASN A 792 -58.21 -27.49 -19.28
N GLU A 793 -57.53 -27.04 -18.22
CA GLU A 793 -57.00 -25.68 -18.11
C GLU A 793 -55.48 -25.68 -18.27
N HIS A 794 -54.99 -24.89 -19.23
CA HIS A 794 -53.57 -24.78 -19.49
C HIS A 794 -53.18 -23.33 -19.73
N GLY A 795 -52.04 -22.93 -19.17
CA GLY A 795 -51.44 -21.63 -19.42
C GLY A 795 -49.96 -21.76 -19.76
N TYR A 796 -49.43 -20.82 -20.55
CA TYR A 796 -47.99 -20.66 -20.73
C TYR A 796 -47.62 -19.19 -20.70
N HIS A 797 -46.53 -18.84 -20.02
CA HIS A 797 -46.00 -17.48 -20.05
C HIS A 797 -44.64 -17.41 -20.73
N THR A 798 -44.35 -16.26 -21.32
CA THR A 798 -43.03 -15.91 -21.86
C THR A 798 -42.76 -14.45 -21.52
N LEU A 799 -41.59 -14.17 -20.97
CA LEU A 799 -41.13 -12.81 -20.66
C LEU A 799 -39.87 -12.53 -21.47
N GLY A 800 -39.86 -11.45 -22.24
CA GLY A 800 -38.71 -11.03 -23.02
C GLY A 800 -37.69 -10.24 -22.20
N LYS A 801 -36.49 -10.09 -22.77
CA LYS A 801 -35.40 -9.28 -22.22
C LYS A 801 -35.84 -7.85 -21.91
N LEU A 802 -35.30 -7.27 -20.85
CA LEU A 802 -35.43 -5.83 -20.59
C LEU A 802 -34.51 -5.08 -21.55
N LYS A 803 -35.08 -4.15 -22.32
CA LYS A 803 -34.34 -3.27 -23.24
C LYS A 803 -34.49 -1.83 -22.81
N CYS A 804 -33.38 -1.13 -22.57
CA CYS A 804 -33.37 0.30 -22.23
C CYS A 804 -32.49 1.09 -23.20
N TYR A 805 -32.96 2.23 -23.68
CA TYR A 805 -32.29 3.03 -24.71
C TYR A 805 -32.63 4.52 -24.67
N GLY A 806 -31.80 5.33 -25.33
CA GLY A 806 -31.82 6.79 -25.26
C GLY A 806 -31.25 7.32 -23.94
N THR A 807 -30.89 8.61 -23.91
CA THR A 807 -30.38 9.28 -22.70
C THR A 807 -31.45 10.24 -22.19
N ALA A 808 -31.82 10.11 -20.92
CA ALA A 808 -32.83 10.94 -20.26
C ALA A 808 -32.35 12.36 -19.96
#